data_AF-A0A8J6WG75-F1
#
_entry.id   AF-A0A8J6WG75-F1
#
_cell.length_a   1.000
_cell.length_b   1.000
_cell.length_c   1.000
_cell.angle_alpha   90.00
_cell.angle_beta   90.00
_cell.angle_gamma   90.00
#
_symmetry.space_group_name_H-M   'P 1'
#
loop_
_entity.id
_entity.type
_entity.pdbx_description
1 polymer ?
#
loop_
_entity_poly.entity_id
_entity_poly.type
_entity_poly.pdbx_seq_one_letter_code
_entity_poly.pdbx_strand_id
1 'polypeptide(L)'
;MTTQTQSVPSLIKGIVFVDDSIANADVLLKGLNPSLDVVFLDSARDGIDQITEALRSYSGLDSIHLLSHGEAGGLTLGATALNANTLDSYGSQLNQWGRSLSDGADLLLYGCNVGFGLSGFDFVDRLSQITGADVAASDNITGSLGDWDFELVTGSIETAIALSTEAQASYAGNLNIITVTSTADNGAGSLRAAIASAPAGSVIKFASTLANKTIALTSGELYLSRNLTIDATEVANLTISGNNRSRVFQVGGSNNPVTATFKNLIIANGNAPTGGAGGGVSVANYGGITLMGCQLNNNKADRSGGLMLWAGVEARVIDCSFTGNDGSRTNNGFSGGAISTNGSGGVGEASFLIVENSRFTNNKGFNGGAIYNFSSPTTVTRSTFLNNTAIGDGGGAIFGDGTGPGGTSTTQGTPLLIQDSLFESNKAKGGGGAIYAWSYGNEKLIVKDSTLLNNSVSLSSRNLARGGGIEANGGSITLQNISVANNLADGQGGGLWVQTKLPVNITNSTFSSNRVTRDAGGAMFLNTDATAPVNIVNSTIVNNYAGRANGALWMNSGNKDSITLRNSIVAFNRAVDTRQNQVGYTPRDGGGNIEFPAPVNSGPRVAANSRIVDPLLGPLLKIGDDLVHPLLSGSPAINTGVKVTGVPTQDQRQFTRDFLPDVGAFERGGLLTTGGTGNDTLLGTAASNSFAGSSGNDTLLGLGGADSLTGGTGADRIVYTGRSQVEALGQSTLAALDRIVGFDATLGDRIQLDYNNNLLTSEQPSSLFNAGLKTGTTLEQAALAAYQDKNQASSGAQVMAANEAVFFRWGTRTFLSANNGTAAFSKDTDLVAEVTGIKMAGSDATAGTLTVTNYFA
;
A
#
# COMPACT_ATOMS: atom_id res chain seq x y z
N MET A 1 -14.67 -29.82 17.48
CA MET A 1 -15.08 -30.18 18.84
C MET A 1 -14.48 -31.53 19.20
N THR A 2 -13.40 -31.49 19.97
CA THR A 2 -12.98 -32.50 20.97
C THR A 2 -11.89 -31.81 21.76
N THR A 3 -12.31 -31.01 22.74
CA THR A 3 -11.48 -30.43 23.78
C THR A 3 -10.92 -31.55 24.64
N GLN A 4 -9.68 -31.97 24.39
CA GLN A 4 -8.88 -32.60 25.44
C GLN A 4 -8.31 -31.48 26.29
N THR A 5 -8.95 -31.23 27.43
CA THR A 5 -8.34 -30.54 28.57
C THR A 5 -7.16 -31.39 29.04
N GLN A 6 -5.94 -31.03 28.62
CA GLN A 6 -4.75 -31.53 29.30
C GLN A 6 -4.77 -30.97 30.73
N SER A 7 -4.71 -31.89 31.69
CA SER A 7 -4.46 -31.61 33.09
C SER A 7 -3.13 -30.88 33.25
N VAL A 8 -3.13 -29.75 33.96
CA VAL A 8 -1.89 -29.09 34.41
C VAL A 8 -1.10 -30.09 35.29
N PRO A 9 0.12 -30.50 34.94
CA PRO A 9 0.87 -31.44 35.77
C PRO A 9 1.49 -30.67 36.94
N SER A 10 0.98 -30.91 38.16
CA SER A 10 1.47 -30.33 39.42
C SER A 10 2.85 -30.88 39.86
N LEU A 11 3.72 -31.24 38.91
CA LEU A 11 5.01 -31.92 39.12
C LEU A 11 6.13 -31.36 38.22
N ILE A 12 5.84 -30.44 37.29
CA ILE A 12 6.89 -29.83 36.46
C ILE A 12 7.62 -28.78 37.28
N LYS A 13 8.92 -29.01 37.46
CA LYS A 13 9.83 -28.15 38.24
C LYS A 13 10.87 -27.44 37.40
N GLY A 14 10.94 -27.68 36.10
CA GLY A 14 11.82 -26.95 35.20
C GLY A 14 11.22 -26.84 33.81
N ILE A 15 11.61 -25.78 33.10
CA ILE A 15 11.15 -25.49 31.74
C ILE A 15 12.34 -25.11 30.87
N VAL A 16 12.30 -25.50 29.61
CA VAL A 16 13.25 -25.10 28.59
C VAL A 16 12.56 -24.31 27.49
N PHE A 17 13.14 -23.15 27.18
CA PHE A 17 12.80 -22.38 26.01
C PHE A 17 13.86 -22.63 24.95
N VAL A 18 13.42 -23.05 23.77
CA VAL A 18 14.29 -23.32 22.64
C VAL A 18 13.97 -22.30 21.56
N ASP A 19 14.95 -21.45 21.25
CA ASP A 19 14.86 -20.53 20.13
C ASP A 19 14.85 -21.31 18.82
N ASP A 20 13.83 -21.08 17.97
CA ASP A 20 13.69 -21.83 16.72
C ASP A 20 14.77 -21.49 15.67
N SER A 21 15.59 -20.44 15.91
CA SER A 21 16.77 -20.13 15.10
C SER A 21 17.98 -21.02 15.42
N ILE A 22 17.90 -21.86 16.45
CA ILE A 22 18.91 -22.90 16.68
C ILE A 22 18.77 -23.99 15.62
N ALA A 23 19.81 -24.10 14.82
CA ALA A 23 19.91 -25.12 13.79
C ALA A 23 19.88 -26.53 14.35
N ASN A 24 19.11 -27.44 13.74
CA ASN A 24 19.00 -28.85 14.15
C ASN A 24 18.70 -29.02 15.64
N ALA A 25 17.88 -28.14 16.22
CA ALA A 25 17.45 -28.23 17.61
C ALA A 25 16.78 -29.59 17.91
N ASP A 26 16.21 -30.28 16.91
CA ASP A 26 15.67 -31.64 17.04
C ASP A 26 16.70 -32.66 17.55
N VAL A 27 17.99 -32.46 17.27
CA VAL A 27 19.07 -33.28 17.81
C VAL A 27 19.23 -33.05 19.31
N LEU A 28 19.16 -31.78 19.75
CA LEU A 28 19.21 -31.41 21.17
C LEU A 28 17.98 -31.93 21.92
N LEU A 29 16.79 -31.81 21.30
CA LEU A 29 15.52 -32.25 21.89
C LEU A 29 15.46 -33.75 22.16
N LYS A 30 16.13 -34.58 21.35
CA LYS A 30 16.16 -36.05 21.56
C LYS A 30 16.87 -36.46 22.85
N GLY A 31 17.79 -35.65 23.35
CA GLY A 31 18.45 -35.88 24.64
C GLY A 31 18.02 -34.92 25.73
N LEU A 32 16.90 -34.20 25.55
CA LEU A 32 16.44 -33.26 26.55
C LEU A 32 15.89 -34.02 27.77
N ASN A 33 16.18 -33.53 28.97
CA ASN A 33 15.71 -34.15 30.20
C ASN A 33 14.16 -34.23 30.19
N PRO A 34 13.57 -35.44 30.23
CA PRO A 34 12.12 -35.62 30.08
C PRO A 34 11.30 -35.05 31.24
N SER A 35 11.93 -34.59 32.33
CA SER A 35 11.25 -33.87 33.41
C SER A 35 11.04 -32.38 33.14
N LEU A 36 11.61 -31.83 32.08
CA LEU A 36 11.46 -30.43 31.68
C LEU A 36 10.29 -30.27 30.70
N ASP A 37 9.52 -29.20 30.87
CA ASP A 37 8.57 -28.77 29.83
C ASP A 37 9.30 -28.01 28.72
N VAL A 38 8.79 -28.07 27.49
CA VAL A 38 9.47 -27.48 26.31
C VAL A 38 8.57 -26.46 25.65
N VAL A 39 9.08 -25.24 25.47
CA VAL A 39 8.42 -24.17 24.71
C VAL A 39 9.35 -23.68 23.60
N PHE A 40 8.85 -23.62 22.38
CA PHE A 40 9.59 -23.02 21.26
C PHE A 40 9.28 -21.54 21.15
N LEU A 41 10.31 -20.74 20.93
CA LEU A 41 10.18 -19.33 20.63
C LEU A 41 10.15 -19.14 19.12
N ASP A 42 9.10 -18.49 18.62
CA ASP A 42 8.99 -18.07 17.22
C ASP A 42 9.98 -16.92 16.97
N SER A 43 10.94 -17.12 16.06
CA SER A 43 11.95 -16.11 15.68
C SER A 43 11.38 -14.84 15.04
N ALA A 44 10.08 -14.81 14.68
CA ALA A 44 9.40 -13.63 14.17
C ALA A 44 8.72 -12.79 15.26
N ARG A 45 8.58 -13.28 16.49
CA ARG A 45 7.91 -12.59 17.61
C ARG A 45 8.92 -12.15 18.66
N ASP A 46 8.60 -11.12 19.44
CA ASP A 46 9.41 -10.72 20.60
C ASP A 46 9.57 -11.92 21.56
N GLY A 47 10.81 -12.33 21.83
CA GLY A 47 11.09 -13.52 22.62
C GLY A 47 10.78 -13.32 24.10
N ILE A 48 10.94 -12.09 24.62
CA ILE A 48 10.67 -11.79 26.02
C ILE A 48 9.18 -11.87 26.30
N ASP A 49 8.36 -11.32 25.41
CA ASP A 49 6.90 -11.40 25.53
C ASP A 49 6.40 -12.85 25.45
N GLN A 50 6.99 -13.67 24.57
CA GLN A 50 6.65 -15.10 24.45
C GLN A 50 6.97 -15.89 25.72
N ILE A 51 8.19 -15.73 26.27
CA ILE A 51 8.58 -16.38 27.53
C ILE A 51 7.66 -15.90 28.67
N THR A 52 7.40 -14.60 28.73
CA THR A 52 6.49 -14.01 29.74
C THR A 52 5.08 -14.58 29.64
N GLU A 53 4.55 -14.74 28.43
CA GLU A 53 3.25 -15.35 28.17
C GLU A 53 3.19 -16.80 28.66
N ALA A 54 4.21 -17.60 28.34
CA ALA A 54 4.30 -19.00 28.75
C ALA A 54 4.39 -19.15 30.29
N LEU A 55 5.26 -18.38 30.94
CA LEU A 55 5.52 -18.46 32.38
C LEU A 55 4.31 -18.08 33.25
N ARG A 56 3.29 -17.41 32.71
CA ARG A 56 2.03 -17.12 33.44
C ARG A 56 1.31 -18.36 33.95
N SER A 57 1.56 -19.51 33.33
CA SER A 57 0.93 -20.78 33.70
C SER A 57 1.72 -21.58 34.74
N TYR A 58 2.89 -21.07 35.18
CA TYR A 58 3.81 -21.77 36.08
C TYR A 58 4.04 -21.00 37.38
N SER A 59 4.37 -21.73 38.44
CA SER A 59 4.74 -21.18 39.74
C SER A 59 5.65 -22.16 40.48
N GLY A 60 6.68 -21.66 41.16
CA GLY A 60 7.62 -22.49 41.92
C GLY A 60 8.49 -23.40 41.04
N LEU A 61 8.85 -22.92 39.84
CA LEU A 61 9.84 -23.56 38.98
C LEU A 61 11.23 -23.46 39.63
N ASP A 62 11.93 -24.58 39.71
CA ASP A 62 13.29 -24.67 40.20
C ASP A 62 14.31 -24.33 39.09
N SER A 63 13.93 -24.40 37.81
CA SER A 63 14.81 -23.95 36.72
C SER A 63 14.10 -23.41 35.47
N ILE A 64 14.77 -22.45 34.81
CA ILE A 64 14.52 -22.05 33.42
C ILE A 64 15.80 -22.27 32.62
N HIS A 65 15.68 -22.94 31.48
CA HIS A 65 16.76 -23.15 30.54
C HIS A 65 16.49 -22.37 29.25
N LEU A 66 17.43 -21.51 28.82
CA LEU A 66 17.31 -20.75 27.57
C LEU A 66 18.33 -21.25 26.56
N LEU A 67 17.88 -21.98 25.55
CA LEU A 67 18.70 -22.38 24.41
C LEU A 67 18.53 -21.33 23.32
N SER A 68 19.58 -20.54 23.07
CA SER A 68 19.59 -19.57 21.98
C SER A 68 21.00 -19.28 21.45
N HIS A 69 21.12 -18.50 20.38
CA HIS A 69 22.43 -17.92 20.03
C HIS A 69 22.85 -16.87 21.07
N GLY A 70 24.14 -16.80 21.34
CA GLY A 70 24.77 -15.89 22.30
C GLY A 70 25.93 -15.10 21.72
N GLU A 71 26.21 -13.98 22.38
CA GLU A 71 27.41 -13.16 22.24
C GLU A 71 27.80 -12.59 23.62
N ALA A 72 28.98 -11.97 23.73
CA ALA A 72 29.44 -11.34 24.98
C ALA A 72 28.40 -10.36 25.55
N GLY A 73 27.77 -10.74 26.67
CA GLY A 73 26.75 -9.94 27.34
C GLY A 73 25.38 -9.89 26.66
N GLY A 74 24.99 -10.93 25.89
CA GLY A 74 23.66 -10.99 25.32
C GLY A 74 23.23 -12.31 24.67
N LEU A 75 21.91 -12.44 24.48
CA LEU A 75 21.20 -13.56 23.85
C LEU A 75 20.29 -13.04 22.73
N THR A 76 20.04 -13.88 21.73
CA THR A 76 18.97 -13.62 20.74
C THR A 76 17.79 -14.54 21.04
N LEU A 77 16.66 -13.98 21.47
CA LEU A 77 15.43 -14.70 21.84
C LEU A 77 14.28 -14.22 20.94
N GLY A 78 13.77 -15.08 20.07
CA GLY A 78 12.81 -14.72 19.05
C GLY A 78 13.36 -13.64 18.11
N ALA A 79 12.64 -12.53 18.00
CA ALA A 79 13.07 -11.30 17.33
C ALA A 79 13.84 -10.34 18.25
N THR A 80 14.10 -10.69 19.51
CA THR A 80 14.67 -9.81 20.54
C THR A 80 16.15 -10.09 20.79
N ALA A 81 16.98 -9.05 20.75
CA ALA A 81 18.34 -9.11 21.31
C ALA A 81 18.30 -8.67 22.78
N LEU A 82 18.34 -9.63 23.71
CA LEU A 82 18.43 -9.35 25.15
C LEU A 82 19.90 -9.18 25.52
N ASN A 83 20.34 -7.95 25.79
CA ASN A 83 21.73 -7.62 26.12
C ASN A 83 21.78 -6.44 27.11
N ALA A 84 22.98 -6.03 27.53
CA ALA A 84 23.16 -4.95 28.51
C ALA A 84 22.44 -3.62 28.16
N ASN A 85 22.19 -3.32 26.87
CA ASN A 85 21.49 -2.10 26.46
C ASN A 85 19.96 -2.24 26.48
N THR A 86 19.44 -3.46 26.34
CA THR A 86 17.99 -3.72 26.22
C THR A 86 17.38 -4.29 27.49
N LEU A 87 18.19 -4.94 28.34
CA LEU A 87 17.77 -5.65 29.55
C LEU A 87 16.85 -4.82 30.46
N ASP A 88 17.21 -3.57 30.73
CA ASP A 88 16.48 -2.69 31.64
C ASP A 88 15.10 -2.29 31.11
N SER A 89 14.95 -2.19 29.79
CA SER A 89 13.67 -1.90 29.14
C SER A 89 12.66 -3.04 29.33
N TYR A 90 13.14 -4.26 29.56
CA TYR A 90 12.32 -5.46 29.82
C TYR A 90 12.18 -5.78 31.32
N GLY A 91 12.61 -4.90 32.21
CA GLY A 91 12.70 -5.20 33.65
C GLY A 91 11.37 -5.62 34.30
N SER A 92 10.22 -5.17 33.79
CA SER A 92 8.91 -5.58 34.30
C SER A 92 8.55 -7.02 33.92
N GLN A 93 8.80 -7.41 32.66
CA GLN A 93 8.65 -8.79 32.18
C GLN A 93 9.62 -9.74 32.88
N LEU A 94 10.90 -9.36 33.00
CA LEU A 94 11.92 -10.19 33.65
C LEU A 94 11.64 -10.38 35.15
N ASN A 95 11.16 -9.35 35.86
CA ASN A 95 10.65 -9.50 37.23
C ASN A 95 9.45 -10.47 37.31
N GLN A 96 8.61 -10.49 36.27
CA GLN A 96 7.50 -11.44 36.20
C GLN A 96 8.00 -12.88 36.01
N TRP A 97 9.11 -13.09 35.30
CA TRP A 97 9.74 -14.42 35.24
C TRP A 97 10.17 -14.86 36.63
N GLY A 98 10.82 -13.98 37.40
CA GLY A 98 11.19 -14.23 38.79
C GLY A 98 10.03 -14.69 39.68
N ARG A 99 8.83 -14.14 39.49
CA ARG A 99 7.63 -14.55 40.25
C ARG A 99 7.12 -15.95 39.93
N SER A 100 7.55 -16.55 38.82
CA SER A 100 7.21 -17.94 38.46
C SER A 100 8.20 -18.95 39.06
N LEU A 101 9.31 -18.48 39.62
CA LEU A 101 10.39 -19.30 40.17
C LEU A 101 10.21 -19.61 41.67
N SER A 102 10.84 -20.68 42.14
CA SER A 102 11.03 -20.97 43.57
C SER A 102 12.24 -20.19 44.13
N ASP A 103 12.35 -20.12 45.46
CA ASP A 103 13.51 -19.52 46.11
C ASP A 103 14.77 -20.35 45.79
N GLY A 104 15.81 -19.70 45.25
CA GLY A 104 17.04 -20.38 44.80
C GLY A 104 16.91 -21.09 43.45
N ALA A 105 15.94 -20.72 42.61
CA ALA A 105 15.83 -21.27 41.27
C ALA A 105 16.94 -20.80 40.34
N ASP A 106 17.25 -21.63 39.35
CA ASP A 106 18.34 -21.39 38.41
C ASP A 106 17.85 -20.94 37.02
N LEU A 107 18.60 -20.04 36.40
CA LEU A 107 18.44 -19.63 35.00
C LEU A 107 19.71 -19.97 34.21
N LEU A 108 19.63 -20.95 33.31
CA LEU A 108 20.78 -21.48 32.58
C LEU A 108 20.74 -21.01 31.13
N LEU A 109 21.76 -20.26 30.71
CA LEU A 109 21.85 -19.56 29.43
C LEU A 109 22.78 -20.28 28.45
N TYR A 110 22.21 -21.14 27.60
CA TYR A 110 22.94 -21.95 26.63
C TYR A 110 23.17 -21.15 25.35
N GLY A 111 24.01 -20.12 25.41
CA GLY A 111 24.43 -19.33 24.25
C GLY A 111 25.94 -19.07 24.30
N CYS A 112 26.61 -19.06 23.15
CA CYS A 112 28.05 -18.89 23.14
C CYS A 112 28.47 -17.53 23.70
N ASN A 113 29.49 -17.54 24.55
CA ASN A 113 30.18 -16.37 25.09
C ASN A 113 29.28 -15.41 25.87
N VAL A 114 28.08 -15.81 26.30
CA VAL A 114 27.16 -14.94 27.04
C VAL A 114 27.82 -14.34 28.28
N GLY A 115 28.58 -15.14 29.01
CA GLY A 115 29.36 -14.75 30.18
C GLY A 115 30.76 -14.18 29.88
N PHE A 116 31.14 -13.99 28.61
CA PHE A 116 32.50 -13.60 28.25
C PHE A 116 32.82 -12.14 28.60
N GLY A 117 33.90 -11.96 29.37
CA GLY A 117 34.46 -10.65 29.70
C GLY A 117 33.57 -9.80 30.61
N LEU A 118 33.94 -8.52 30.76
CA LEU A 118 33.22 -7.58 31.65
C LEU A 118 31.75 -7.39 31.23
N SER A 119 31.49 -7.32 29.93
CA SER A 119 30.11 -7.21 29.41
C SER A 119 29.26 -8.43 29.72
N GLY A 120 29.84 -9.63 29.67
CA GLY A 120 29.15 -10.87 30.05
C GLY A 120 28.83 -10.91 31.54
N PHE A 121 29.81 -10.56 32.38
CA PHE A 121 29.62 -10.44 33.82
C PHE A 121 28.49 -9.46 34.17
N ASP A 122 28.54 -8.24 33.66
CA ASP A 122 27.54 -7.19 33.95
C ASP A 122 26.14 -7.61 33.50
N PHE A 123 26.02 -8.28 32.36
CA PHE A 123 24.75 -8.79 31.85
C PHE A 123 24.15 -9.87 32.75
N VAL A 124 24.95 -10.88 33.12
CA VAL A 124 24.50 -12.01 33.94
C VAL A 124 24.18 -11.56 35.37
N ASP A 125 25.00 -10.70 35.97
CA ASP A 125 24.76 -10.11 37.30
C ASP A 125 23.47 -9.29 37.32
N ARG A 126 23.26 -8.43 36.30
CA ARG A 126 22.05 -7.62 36.24
C ARG A 126 20.80 -8.47 35.99
N LEU A 127 20.88 -9.51 35.16
CA LEU A 127 19.77 -10.42 34.93
C LEU A 127 19.38 -11.15 36.22
N SER A 128 20.37 -11.66 36.98
CA SER A 128 20.16 -12.27 38.30
C SER A 128 19.45 -11.33 39.27
N GLN A 129 19.88 -10.06 39.34
CA GLN A 129 19.25 -9.06 40.20
C GLN A 129 17.78 -8.77 39.84
N ILE A 130 17.44 -8.78 38.55
CA ILE A 130 16.08 -8.48 38.09
C ILE A 130 15.13 -9.67 38.28
N THR A 131 15.60 -10.90 38.03
CA THR A 131 14.79 -12.12 38.16
C THR A 131 14.77 -12.65 39.59
N GLY A 132 15.78 -12.34 40.40
CA GLY A 132 16.00 -12.94 41.71
C GLY A 132 16.49 -14.40 41.65
N ALA A 133 16.87 -14.88 40.46
CA ALA A 133 17.37 -16.23 40.22
C ALA A 133 18.90 -16.26 40.23
N ASP A 134 19.46 -17.44 40.51
CA ASP A 134 20.86 -17.72 40.28
C ASP A 134 21.05 -18.02 38.77
N VAL A 135 22.00 -17.35 38.13
CA VAL A 135 22.15 -17.37 36.65
C VAL A 135 23.48 -17.99 36.26
N ALA A 136 23.45 -18.97 35.37
CA ALA A 136 24.61 -19.63 34.78
C ALA A 136 24.71 -19.32 33.28
N ALA A 137 25.91 -18.99 32.78
CA ALA A 137 26.14 -18.68 31.37
C ALA A 137 27.51 -19.15 30.90
N SER A 138 27.59 -19.58 29.63
CA SER A 138 28.87 -19.98 29.02
C SER A 138 29.70 -18.75 28.66
N ASP A 139 31.00 -18.76 28.94
CA ASP A 139 31.94 -17.70 28.55
C ASP A 139 32.71 -18.02 27.26
N ASN A 140 32.44 -19.17 26.64
CA ASN A 140 33.15 -19.65 25.46
C ASN A 140 32.17 -20.14 24.35
N ILE A 141 32.67 -20.87 23.34
CA ILE A 141 31.80 -21.44 22.30
C ILE A 141 31.00 -22.62 22.86
N THR A 142 29.69 -22.44 23.05
CA THR A 142 28.76 -23.52 23.35
C THR A 142 28.39 -24.35 22.10
N GLY A 143 28.70 -25.65 22.12
CA GLY A 143 28.39 -26.58 21.02
C GLY A 143 29.62 -27.36 20.51
N SER A 144 29.62 -27.73 19.23
CA SER A 144 30.58 -28.69 18.67
C SER A 144 32.05 -28.23 18.66
N LEU A 145 32.29 -26.92 18.68
CA LEU A 145 33.63 -26.33 18.69
C LEU A 145 34.10 -25.87 20.07
N GLY A 146 33.30 -26.06 21.12
CA GLY A 146 33.72 -25.85 22.51
C GLY A 146 33.08 -26.90 23.40
N ASP A 147 32.31 -26.47 24.40
CA ASP A 147 31.70 -27.36 25.39
C ASP A 147 30.24 -26.94 25.69
N TRP A 148 29.65 -27.51 26.75
CA TRP A 148 28.31 -27.17 27.24
C TRP A 148 28.36 -26.72 28.70
N ASP A 149 29.55 -26.32 29.16
CA ASP A 149 29.77 -25.94 30.54
C ASP A 149 29.36 -24.47 30.76
N PHE A 150 29.12 -24.12 32.02
CA PHE A 150 28.82 -22.76 32.45
C PHE A 150 29.96 -22.26 33.32
N GLU A 151 30.81 -21.41 32.76
CA GLU A 151 31.97 -20.87 33.46
C GLU A 151 31.64 -19.67 34.34
N LEU A 152 30.59 -18.92 33.97
CA LEU A 152 30.10 -17.78 34.73
C LEU A 152 28.81 -18.15 35.45
N VAL A 153 28.82 -18.00 36.77
CA VAL A 153 27.66 -18.25 37.63
C VAL A 153 27.44 -17.11 38.61
N THR A 154 26.19 -16.82 38.92
CA THR A 154 25.75 -16.00 40.05
C THR A 154 25.05 -16.90 41.05
N GLY A 155 25.37 -16.78 42.33
CA GLY A 155 24.85 -17.66 43.38
C GLY A 155 25.30 -19.12 43.28
N SER A 156 24.43 -20.06 43.63
CA SER A 156 24.71 -21.50 43.60
C SER A 156 23.82 -22.17 42.55
N ILE A 157 24.42 -22.93 41.62
CA ILE A 157 23.67 -23.63 40.57
C ILE A 157 23.55 -25.10 40.96
N GLU A 158 22.35 -25.53 41.35
CA GLU A 158 22.06 -26.94 41.67
C GLU A 158 21.40 -27.69 40.52
N THR A 159 20.88 -26.97 39.53
CA THR A 159 20.20 -27.53 38.36
C THR A 159 21.20 -28.18 37.39
N ALA A 160 20.90 -29.41 36.99
CA ALA A 160 21.66 -30.10 35.96
C ALA A 160 21.41 -29.52 34.56
N ILE A 161 22.40 -29.64 33.68
CA ILE A 161 22.26 -29.29 32.25
C ILE A 161 21.05 -30.03 31.64
N ALA A 162 20.29 -29.33 30.81
CA ALA A 162 19.04 -29.81 30.21
C ALA A 162 19.26 -30.93 29.17
N LEU A 163 20.48 -31.08 28.66
CA LEU A 163 20.82 -31.94 27.53
C LEU A 163 21.68 -33.13 27.96
N SER A 164 21.36 -34.33 27.51
CA SER A 164 22.17 -35.53 27.74
C SER A 164 23.53 -35.43 27.03
N THR A 165 24.52 -36.17 27.54
CA THR A 165 25.87 -36.27 26.96
C THR A 165 25.85 -36.72 25.49
N GLU A 166 24.91 -37.58 25.10
CA GLU A 166 24.74 -38.04 23.72
C GLU A 166 24.23 -36.94 22.81
N ALA A 167 23.26 -36.12 23.26
CA ALA A 167 22.76 -34.99 22.48
C ALA A 167 23.81 -33.91 22.33
N GLN A 168 24.55 -33.60 23.40
CA GLN A 168 25.68 -32.67 23.37
C GLN A 168 26.74 -33.10 22.35
N ALA A 169 27.14 -34.38 22.36
CA ALA A 169 28.14 -34.91 21.42
C ALA A 169 27.62 -35.05 19.98
N SER A 170 26.30 -35.23 19.79
CA SER A 170 25.67 -35.36 18.48
C SER A 170 25.37 -34.02 17.81
N TYR A 171 25.38 -32.93 18.57
CA TYR A 171 25.10 -31.60 18.06
C TYR A 171 26.30 -31.04 17.30
N ALA A 172 26.17 -30.92 15.98
CA ALA A 172 27.25 -30.40 15.13
C ALA A 172 27.30 -28.86 15.05
N GLY A 173 26.29 -28.16 15.58
CA GLY A 173 26.20 -26.69 15.55
C GLY A 173 26.97 -26.02 16.69
N ASN A 174 27.04 -24.68 16.62
CA ASN A 174 27.48 -23.82 17.73
C ASN A 174 26.43 -22.74 17.92
N LEU A 175 26.33 -22.22 19.14
CA LEU A 175 25.35 -21.21 19.52
C LEU A 175 25.92 -19.79 19.42
N ASN A 176 26.88 -19.53 18.51
CA ASN A 176 27.57 -18.24 18.39
C ASN A 176 26.98 -17.36 17.30
N ILE A 177 26.95 -16.05 17.57
CA ILE A 177 26.62 -15.05 16.57
C ILE A 177 27.84 -14.79 15.66
N ILE A 178 27.64 -14.94 14.35
CA ILE A 178 28.69 -14.66 13.37
C ILE A 178 28.59 -13.19 12.95
N THR A 179 29.61 -12.40 13.25
CA THR A 179 29.60 -10.95 12.97
C THR A 179 30.53 -10.57 11.82
N VAL A 180 29.98 -9.89 10.82
CA VAL A 180 30.73 -9.26 9.72
C VAL A 180 31.29 -7.93 10.21
N THR A 181 32.60 -7.73 10.06
CA THR A 181 33.33 -6.57 10.60
C THR A 181 34.00 -5.71 9.52
N SER A 182 33.96 -6.13 8.26
CA SER A 182 34.68 -5.50 7.16
C SER A 182 33.79 -5.25 5.95
N THR A 183 34.09 -4.16 5.22
CA THR A 183 33.48 -3.86 3.91
C THR A 183 34.14 -4.62 2.76
N ALA A 184 35.20 -5.39 3.03
CA ALA A 184 35.88 -6.19 2.02
C ALA A 184 34.95 -7.28 1.47
N ASP A 185 35.07 -7.56 0.18
CA ASP A 185 34.30 -8.61 -0.50
C ASP A 185 34.72 -10.04 -0.11
N ASN A 186 35.97 -10.23 0.28
CA ASN A 186 36.52 -11.51 0.69
C ASN A 186 37.55 -11.34 1.83
N GLY A 187 38.03 -12.47 2.36
CA GLY A 187 38.97 -12.49 3.48
C GLY A 187 38.28 -12.44 4.86
N ALA A 188 39.09 -12.50 5.91
CA ALA A 188 38.60 -12.51 7.29
C ALA A 188 37.72 -11.28 7.58
N GLY A 189 36.62 -11.49 8.32
CA GLY A 189 35.66 -10.43 8.67
C GLY A 189 34.70 -9.99 7.56
N SER A 190 34.84 -10.51 6.33
CA SER A 190 33.90 -10.23 5.23
C SER A 190 32.60 -11.04 5.33
N LEU A 191 31.53 -10.53 4.72
CA LEU A 191 30.26 -11.27 4.60
C LEU A 191 30.44 -12.61 3.88
N ARG A 192 31.31 -12.67 2.87
CA ARG A 192 31.58 -13.91 2.14
C ARG A 192 32.24 -14.97 3.02
N ALA A 193 33.19 -14.58 3.86
CA ALA A 193 33.81 -15.49 4.83
C ALA A 193 32.81 -15.95 5.91
N ALA A 194 31.95 -15.04 6.38
CA ALA A 194 30.86 -15.38 7.30
C ALA A 194 29.91 -16.42 6.70
N ILE A 195 29.40 -16.20 5.48
CA ILE A 195 28.52 -17.17 4.78
C ILE A 195 29.20 -18.52 4.58
N ALA A 196 30.49 -18.54 4.23
CA ALA A 196 31.23 -19.77 3.98
C ALA A 196 31.37 -20.62 5.25
N SER A 197 31.66 -19.98 6.38
CA SER A 197 31.92 -20.64 7.68
C SER A 197 30.67 -20.92 8.50
N ALA A 198 29.57 -20.20 8.25
CA ALA A 198 28.33 -20.35 9.00
C ALA A 198 27.73 -21.77 8.85
N PRO A 199 27.41 -22.46 9.95
CA PRO A 199 26.52 -23.62 9.94
C PRO A 199 25.16 -23.30 9.29
N ALA A 200 24.44 -24.32 8.83
CA ALA A 200 23.05 -24.14 8.45
C ALA A 200 22.24 -23.62 9.65
N GLY A 201 21.24 -22.77 9.43
CA GLY A 201 20.40 -22.13 10.45
C GLY A 201 21.03 -20.92 11.16
N SER A 202 22.33 -20.65 10.98
CA SER A 202 22.99 -19.54 11.69
C SER A 202 22.46 -18.16 11.31
N VAL A 203 22.55 -17.25 12.28
CA VAL A 203 22.34 -15.80 12.10
C VAL A 203 23.68 -15.11 11.90
N ILE A 204 23.80 -14.36 10.79
CA ILE A 204 24.93 -13.50 10.48
C ILE A 204 24.53 -12.06 10.73
N LYS A 205 25.19 -11.40 11.70
CA LYS A 205 25.01 -9.98 12.03
C LYS A 205 26.17 -9.13 11.48
N PHE A 206 26.05 -7.81 11.60
CA PHE A 206 27.06 -6.85 11.16
C PHE A 206 27.50 -5.97 12.33
N ALA A 207 28.78 -5.64 12.38
CA ALA A 207 29.31 -4.67 13.33
C ALA A 207 28.73 -3.28 13.04
N SER A 208 28.41 -2.53 14.09
CA SER A 208 27.87 -1.16 14.00
C SER A 208 28.77 -0.19 13.22
N THR A 209 30.08 -0.48 13.15
CA THR A 209 31.05 0.27 12.33
C THR A 209 30.76 0.24 10.82
N LEU A 210 29.89 -0.66 10.36
CA LEU A 210 29.47 -0.78 8.97
C LEU A 210 28.25 0.08 8.61
N ALA A 211 27.72 0.88 9.55
CA ALA A 211 26.61 1.79 9.27
C ALA A 211 26.95 2.76 8.12
N ASN A 212 26.00 2.93 7.18
CA ASN A 212 26.12 3.73 5.96
C ASN A 212 27.29 3.33 5.04
N LYS A 213 27.80 2.09 5.16
CA LYS A 213 28.85 1.57 4.28
C LYS A 213 28.28 0.70 3.17
N THR A 214 29.12 0.46 2.17
CA THR A 214 28.83 -0.45 1.06
C THR A 214 29.86 -1.58 1.03
N ILE A 215 29.40 -2.82 1.06
CA ILE A 215 30.17 -4.01 0.68
C ILE A 215 30.01 -4.18 -0.83
N ALA A 216 31.02 -3.82 -1.60
CA ALA A 216 31.01 -3.90 -3.06
C ALA A 216 31.61 -5.23 -3.55
N LEU A 217 30.79 -6.05 -4.21
CA LEU A 217 31.20 -7.37 -4.68
C LEU A 217 32.15 -7.27 -5.88
N THR A 218 33.24 -8.03 -5.79
CA THR A 218 34.29 -8.09 -6.82
C THR A 218 34.63 -9.50 -7.28
N SER A 219 34.26 -10.49 -6.47
CA SER A 219 34.52 -11.91 -6.67
C SER A 219 33.27 -12.66 -7.14
N GLY A 220 32.27 -11.94 -7.65
CA GLY A 220 30.98 -12.50 -8.07
C GLY A 220 29.92 -12.48 -6.97
N GLU A 221 28.82 -13.18 -7.22
CA GLU A 221 27.67 -13.26 -6.30
C GLU A 221 28.01 -13.95 -4.98
N LEU A 222 27.21 -13.67 -3.95
CA LEU A 222 27.23 -14.39 -2.67
C LEU A 222 26.30 -15.61 -2.78
N TYR A 223 26.88 -16.81 -2.71
CA TYR A 223 26.14 -18.07 -2.81
C TYR A 223 25.78 -18.60 -1.43
N LEU A 224 24.48 -18.70 -1.13
CA LEU A 224 23.97 -19.32 0.09
C LEU A 224 23.65 -20.78 -0.19
N SER A 225 24.51 -21.67 0.30
CA SER A 225 24.38 -23.12 0.06
C SER A 225 23.57 -23.85 1.14
N ARG A 226 23.05 -23.13 2.13
CA ARG A 226 22.37 -23.65 3.32
C ARG A 226 21.51 -22.56 3.93
N ASN A 227 20.58 -22.95 4.80
CA ASN A 227 19.66 -22.01 5.42
C ASN A 227 20.44 -21.01 6.28
N LEU A 228 20.19 -19.72 6.11
CA LEU A 228 20.89 -18.65 6.84
C LEU A 228 19.98 -17.43 7.02
N THR A 229 20.16 -16.75 8.14
CA THR A 229 19.61 -15.41 8.36
C THR A 229 20.75 -14.39 8.23
N ILE A 230 20.56 -13.35 7.43
CA ILE A 230 21.47 -12.21 7.30
C ILE A 230 20.75 -10.97 7.83
N ASP A 231 21.19 -10.49 8.99
CA ASP A 231 20.48 -9.50 9.79
C ASP A 231 21.29 -8.22 9.97
N ALA A 232 20.83 -7.14 9.33
CA ALA A 232 21.40 -5.80 9.47
C ALA A 232 20.49 -4.85 10.26
N THR A 233 19.57 -5.36 11.09
CA THR A 233 18.63 -4.54 11.86
C THR A 233 19.33 -3.49 12.71
N GLU A 234 20.46 -3.85 13.34
CA GLU A 234 21.28 -2.97 14.17
C GLU A 234 22.26 -2.07 13.40
N VAL A 235 22.24 -2.11 12.06
CA VAL A 235 23.19 -1.38 11.21
C VAL A 235 22.47 -0.57 10.14
N ALA A 236 22.35 0.74 10.40
CA ALA A 236 21.66 1.65 9.50
C ALA A 236 22.28 1.70 8.09
N ASN A 237 21.43 1.61 7.06
CA ASN A 237 21.75 1.84 5.64
C ASN A 237 22.94 1.02 5.09
N LEU A 238 23.17 -0.19 5.59
CA LEU A 238 24.21 -1.06 5.05
C LEU A 238 23.82 -1.55 3.64
N THR A 239 24.70 -1.31 2.67
CA THR A 239 24.51 -1.73 1.29
C THR A 239 25.38 -2.93 0.94
N ILE A 240 24.79 -3.99 0.42
CA ILE A 240 25.49 -5.08 -0.28
C ILE A 240 25.27 -4.87 -1.77
N SER A 241 26.35 -4.57 -2.51
CA SER A 241 26.24 -4.18 -3.90
C SER A 241 26.93 -5.13 -4.86
N GLY A 242 26.22 -5.58 -5.90
CA GLY A 242 26.80 -6.36 -7.01
C GLY A 242 27.74 -5.54 -7.91
N ASN A 243 27.92 -4.26 -7.60
CA ASN A 243 28.84 -3.33 -8.27
C ASN A 243 28.66 -3.29 -9.80
N ASN A 244 27.42 -3.45 -10.27
CA ASN A 244 27.03 -3.55 -11.68
C ASN A 244 27.71 -4.70 -12.46
N ARG A 245 28.38 -5.64 -11.79
CA ARG A 245 29.19 -6.69 -12.42
C ARG A 245 28.66 -8.10 -12.18
N SER A 246 27.98 -8.32 -11.06
CA SER A 246 27.40 -9.62 -10.74
C SER A 246 26.02 -9.46 -10.12
N ARG A 247 25.26 -10.56 -10.12
CA ARG A 247 24.16 -10.72 -9.17
C ARG A 247 24.67 -10.51 -7.75
N VAL A 248 23.82 -10.06 -6.82
CA VAL A 248 24.21 -9.91 -5.42
C VAL A 248 24.15 -11.25 -4.69
N PHE A 249 22.99 -11.90 -4.65
CA PHE A 249 22.78 -13.17 -3.95
C PHE A 249 22.20 -14.27 -4.84
N GLN A 250 22.77 -15.47 -4.73
CA GLN A 250 22.16 -16.71 -5.22
C GLN A 250 21.84 -17.59 -4.01
N VAL A 251 20.55 -17.88 -3.81
CA VAL A 251 20.05 -18.68 -2.69
C VAL A 251 19.70 -20.07 -3.21
N GLY A 252 20.44 -21.08 -2.73
CA GLY A 252 20.30 -22.46 -3.18
C GLY A 252 20.78 -22.68 -4.62
N GLY A 253 20.79 -23.95 -5.02
CA GLY A 253 21.11 -24.41 -6.38
C GLY A 253 20.05 -25.38 -6.87
N SER A 254 20.11 -25.84 -8.12
CA SER A 254 19.04 -26.63 -8.75
C SER A 254 18.61 -27.90 -8.00
N ASN A 255 19.49 -28.48 -7.17
CA ASN A 255 19.21 -29.67 -6.35
C ASN A 255 19.46 -29.42 -4.86
N ASN A 256 19.44 -28.16 -4.43
CA ASN A 256 19.74 -27.75 -3.06
C ASN A 256 18.75 -26.68 -2.62
N PRO A 257 17.53 -27.07 -2.19
CA PRO A 257 16.56 -26.13 -1.66
C PRO A 257 17.11 -25.48 -0.40
N VAL A 258 17.09 -24.15 -0.38
CA VAL A 258 17.62 -23.34 0.72
C VAL A 258 16.62 -22.24 1.05
N THR A 259 16.40 -22.02 2.33
CA THR A 259 15.61 -20.90 2.85
C THR A 259 16.52 -19.83 3.43
N ALA A 260 16.35 -18.59 3.02
CA ALA A 260 17.11 -17.46 3.55
C ALA A 260 16.20 -16.38 4.14
N THR A 261 16.66 -15.71 5.19
CA THR A 261 15.98 -14.53 5.76
C THR A 261 16.92 -13.33 5.73
N PHE A 262 16.50 -12.23 5.10
CA PHE A 262 17.24 -10.98 5.06
C PHE A 262 16.48 -9.89 5.80
N LYS A 263 17.17 -9.17 6.70
CA LYS A 263 16.59 -8.08 7.49
C LYS A 263 17.39 -6.78 7.31
N ASN A 264 16.72 -5.66 7.03
CA ASN A 264 17.27 -4.30 6.94
C ASN A 264 18.47 -4.10 5.99
N LEU A 265 18.63 -4.96 4.99
CA LEU A 265 19.67 -4.81 3.97
C LEU A 265 19.25 -3.92 2.80
N ILE A 266 20.19 -3.12 2.30
CA ILE A 266 20.10 -2.53 0.96
C ILE A 266 20.85 -3.46 -0.02
N ILE A 267 20.12 -4.10 -0.94
CA ILE A 267 20.64 -4.98 -1.99
C ILE A 267 20.62 -4.21 -3.31
N ALA A 268 21.79 -3.78 -3.78
CA ALA A 268 21.85 -2.77 -4.84
C ALA A 268 22.80 -3.04 -6.00
N ASN A 269 22.48 -2.48 -7.16
CA ASN A 269 23.31 -2.48 -8.37
C ASN A 269 23.78 -3.90 -8.76
N GLY A 270 22.95 -4.90 -8.49
CA GLY A 270 23.15 -6.25 -8.96
C GLY A 270 22.94 -6.34 -10.47
N ASN A 271 23.77 -7.07 -11.17
CA ASN A 271 23.69 -7.27 -12.61
C ASN A 271 23.89 -8.75 -12.93
N ALA A 272 22.78 -9.47 -13.13
CA ALA A 272 22.85 -10.88 -13.50
C ALA A 272 23.54 -11.03 -14.88
N PRO A 273 24.31 -12.11 -15.09
CA PRO A 273 24.93 -12.40 -16.39
C PRO A 273 23.87 -12.49 -17.50
N THR A 274 24.29 -12.40 -18.76
CA THR A 274 23.38 -12.61 -19.90
C THR A 274 22.69 -13.97 -19.80
N GLY A 275 21.37 -14.01 -20.01
CA GLY A 275 20.50 -15.16 -19.75
C GLY A 275 20.12 -15.36 -18.28
N GLY A 276 20.78 -14.66 -17.36
CA GLY A 276 20.58 -14.77 -15.92
C GLY A 276 19.36 -14.01 -15.40
N ALA A 277 18.85 -14.49 -14.26
CA ALA A 277 17.68 -13.94 -13.58
C ALA A 277 18.05 -13.34 -12.21
N GLY A 278 17.19 -12.47 -11.66
CA GLY A 278 17.29 -11.97 -10.29
C GLY A 278 18.59 -11.20 -10.06
N GLY A 279 18.68 -9.98 -10.60
CA GLY A 279 19.89 -9.15 -10.49
C GLY A 279 20.29 -8.90 -9.04
N GLY A 280 19.32 -8.65 -8.16
CA GLY A 280 19.52 -8.57 -6.72
C GLY A 280 19.69 -9.97 -6.14
N VAL A 281 18.60 -10.74 -6.18
CA VAL A 281 18.50 -12.06 -5.55
C VAL A 281 17.85 -13.06 -6.50
N SER A 282 18.40 -14.27 -6.57
CA SER A 282 17.81 -15.40 -7.28
C SER A 282 17.69 -16.59 -6.33
N VAL A 283 16.47 -17.08 -6.13
CA VAL A 283 16.14 -18.19 -5.20
C VAL A 283 15.80 -19.43 -6.01
N ALA A 284 16.63 -20.46 -5.90
CA ALA A 284 16.48 -21.72 -6.64
C ALA A 284 15.22 -22.49 -6.21
N ASN A 285 14.85 -23.50 -7.02
CA ASN A 285 13.64 -24.29 -6.83
C ASN A 285 13.49 -24.83 -5.40
N TYR A 286 12.25 -24.85 -4.91
CA TYR A 286 11.84 -25.42 -3.61
C TYR A 286 12.53 -24.80 -2.38
N GLY A 287 13.22 -23.67 -2.56
CA GLY A 287 13.77 -22.88 -1.47
C GLY A 287 12.73 -21.93 -0.88
N GLY A 288 13.22 -20.99 -0.06
CA GLY A 288 12.39 -19.94 0.51
C GLY A 288 13.16 -18.64 0.69
N ILE A 289 12.43 -17.53 0.74
CA ILE A 289 13.02 -16.26 1.14
C ILE A 289 12.06 -15.38 1.93
N THR A 290 12.55 -14.85 3.05
CA THR A 290 11.87 -13.79 3.79
C THR A 290 12.71 -12.52 3.73
N LEU A 291 12.12 -11.44 3.23
CA LEU A 291 12.71 -10.10 3.21
C LEU A 291 11.92 -9.22 4.18
N MET A 292 12.60 -8.59 5.13
CA MET A 292 12.00 -7.69 6.12
C MET A 292 12.77 -6.37 6.17
N GLY A 293 12.10 -5.24 5.93
CA GLY A 293 12.75 -3.93 5.97
C GLY A 293 13.83 -3.73 4.90
N CYS A 294 13.89 -4.59 3.88
CA CYS A 294 14.93 -4.58 2.86
C CYS A 294 14.64 -3.58 1.73
N GLN A 295 15.70 -3.07 1.11
CA GLN A 295 15.62 -2.26 -0.10
C GLN A 295 16.33 -2.97 -1.25
N LEU A 296 15.63 -3.20 -2.36
CA LEU A 296 16.21 -3.76 -3.58
C LEU A 296 16.26 -2.67 -4.64
N ASN A 297 17.45 -2.14 -4.90
CA ASN A 297 17.64 -0.91 -5.66
C ASN A 297 18.50 -1.10 -6.91
N ASN A 298 18.00 -0.64 -8.06
CA ASN A 298 18.75 -0.57 -9.33
C ASN A 298 19.35 -1.91 -9.76
N ASN A 299 18.69 -3.02 -9.45
CA ASN A 299 19.17 -4.33 -9.85
C ASN A 299 18.65 -4.69 -11.25
N LYS A 300 19.46 -5.41 -12.02
CA LYS A 300 19.25 -5.67 -13.44
C LYS A 300 19.45 -7.13 -13.80
N ALA A 301 18.55 -7.66 -14.63
CA ALA A 301 18.67 -8.99 -15.20
C ALA A 301 17.91 -9.13 -16.53
N ASP A 302 18.01 -10.30 -17.16
CA ASP A 302 17.16 -10.68 -18.29
C ASP A 302 15.76 -11.09 -17.86
N ARG A 303 15.65 -11.58 -16.62
CA ARG A 303 14.39 -11.97 -15.97
C ARG A 303 14.41 -11.51 -14.52
N SER A 304 13.49 -10.64 -14.11
CA SER A 304 13.46 -10.02 -12.78
C SER A 304 14.72 -9.25 -12.40
N GLY A 305 14.65 -7.93 -12.44
CA GLY A 305 15.75 -7.08 -11.99
C GLY A 305 16.07 -7.30 -10.51
N GLY A 306 15.06 -7.31 -9.64
CA GLY A 306 15.21 -7.44 -8.19
C GLY A 306 15.34 -8.89 -7.71
N LEU A 307 14.21 -9.57 -7.57
CA LEU A 307 14.06 -10.89 -6.94
C LEU A 307 13.46 -11.91 -7.92
N MET A 308 14.19 -12.99 -8.20
CA MET A 308 13.67 -14.13 -8.96
C MET A 308 13.32 -15.28 -8.01
N LEU A 309 12.10 -15.80 -8.14
CA LEU A 309 11.57 -16.95 -7.42
C LEU A 309 11.28 -18.07 -8.43
N TRP A 310 12.05 -19.15 -8.37
CA TRP A 310 11.86 -20.32 -9.22
C TRP A 310 10.81 -21.29 -8.63
N ALA A 311 10.57 -22.43 -9.28
CA ALA A 311 9.47 -23.34 -8.98
C ALA A 311 9.46 -23.79 -7.51
N GLY A 312 8.28 -23.85 -6.90
CA GLY A 312 8.10 -24.26 -5.51
C GLY A 312 8.69 -23.31 -4.45
N VAL A 313 9.12 -22.10 -4.81
CA VAL A 313 9.69 -21.16 -3.83
C VAL A 313 8.60 -20.47 -3.02
N GLU A 314 8.76 -20.42 -1.70
CA GLU A 314 7.93 -19.62 -0.81
C GLU A 314 8.61 -18.29 -0.48
N ALA A 315 7.97 -17.17 -0.78
CA ALA A 315 8.52 -15.84 -0.56
C ALA A 315 7.59 -14.94 0.27
N ARG A 316 8.18 -14.27 1.27
CA ARG A 316 7.54 -13.23 2.06
C ARG A 316 8.34 -11.92 1.95
N VAL A 317 7.66 -10.85 1.58
CA VAL A 317 8.24 -9.52 1.39
C VAL A 317 7.46 -8.55 2.27
N ILE A 318 8.08 -8.09 3.35
CA ILE A 318 7.42 -7.34 4.42
C ILE A 318 8.21 -6.05 4.66
N ASP A 319 7.53 -4.90 4.67
CA ASP A 319 8.13 -3.59 4.91
C ASP A 319 9.30 -3.27 3.95
N CYS A 320 9.24 -3.78 2.73
CA CYS A 320 10.34 -3.67 1.77
C CYS A 320 10.09 -2.57 0.74
N SER A 321 11.19 -2.10 0.11
CA SER A 321 11.11 -1.25 -1.07
C SER A 321 11.87 -1.83 -2.25
N PHE A 322 11.30 -1.68 -3.45
CA PHE A 322 11.89 -2.08 -4.72
C PHE A 322 11.90 -0.86 -5.63
N THR A 323 13.10 -0.32 -5.89
CA THR A 323 13.25 0.93 -6.64
C THR A 323 14.16 0.78 -7.83
N GLY A 324 13.68 1.16 -9.02
CA GLY A 324 14.52 1.26 -10.22
C GLY A 324 15.06 -0.08 -10.74
N ASN A 325 14.45 -1.21 -10.36
CA ASN A 325 14.90 -2.52 -10.84
C ASN A 325 14.45 -2.75 -12.29
N ASP A 326 15.31 -3.37 -13.10
CA ASP A 326 15.12 -3.56 -14.54
C ASP A 326 15.26 -5.04 -14.95
N GLY A 327 14.14 -5.67 -15.26
CA GLY A 327 14.05 -7.02 -15.82
C GLY A 327 13.84 -7.05 -17.34
N SER A 328 13.99 -5.92 -18.04
CA SER A 328 13.56 -5.78 -19.44
C SER A 328 14.67 -6.01 -20.48
N ARG A 329 15.89 -6.41 -20.07
CA ARG A 329 17.09 -6.42 -20.94
C ARG A 329 16.95 -7.25 -22.23
N THR A 330 16.24 -8.38 -22.20
CA THR A 330 16.13 -9.30 -23.36
C THR A 330 14.72 -9.52 -23.87
N ASN A 331 13.78 -8.61 -23.57
CA ASN A 331 12.38 -8.72 -23.98
C ASN A 331 11.74 -10.09 -23.63
N ASN A 332 12.15 -10.68 -22.51
CA ASN A 332 11.66 -11.99 -22.10
C ASN A 332 10.23 -11.87 -21.56
N GLY A 333 9.29 -12.65 -22.12
CA GLY A 333 7.89 -12.69 -21.71
C GLY A 333 7.63 -13.05 -20.23
N PHE A 334 8.60 -13.65 -19.55
CA PHE A 334 8.47 -14.14 -18.18
C PHE A 334 9.15 -13.21 -17.15
N SER A 335 9.04 -11.89 -17.33
CA SER A 335 9.86 -10.93 -16.59
C SER A 335 9.09 -9.78 -15.95
N GLY A 336 9.28 -9.66 -14.63
CA GLY A 336 8.95 -8.52 -13.79
C GLY A 336 10.14 -7.56 -13.70
N GLY A 337 9.91 -6.29 -13.35
CA GLY A 337 11.02 -5.37 -13.02
C GLY A 337 11.61 -5.64 -11.64
N ALA A 338 10.74 -5.76 -10.63
CA ALA A 338 11.09 -5.98 -9.24
C ALA A 338 11.10 -7.45 -8.85
N ILE A 339 10.01 -8.19 -9.12
CA ILE A 339 9.84 -9.58 -8.69
C ILE A 339 9.31 -10.40 -9.87
N SER A 340 9.85 -11.61 -10.06
CA SER A 340 9.21 -12.64 -10.89
C SER A 340 9.00 -13.91 -10.08
N THR A 341 7.85 -14.55 -10.26
CA THR A 341 7.61 -15.94 -9.84
C THR A 341 7.59 -16.87 -11.05
N ASN A 342 7.93 -18.13 -10.86
CA ASN A 342 7.85 -19.16 -11.90
C ASN A 342 7.23 -20.45 -11.36
N GLY A 343 5.95 -20.68 -11.63
CA GLY A 343 5.23 -21.91 -11.29
C GLY A 343 5.22 -23.00 -12.38
N SER A 344 6.09 -22.94 -13.40
CA SER A 344 6.05 -23.86 -14.57
C SER A 344 6.47 -25.31 -14.30
N GLY A 345 6.63 -25.72 -13.05
CA GLY A 345 7.23 -27.02 -12.69
C GLY A 345 6.33 -28.24 -12.91
N GLY A 346 5.01 -28.06 -12.91
CA GLY A 346 4.04 -29.16 -12.98
C GLY A 346 2.99 -29.04 -11.87
N VAL A 347 2.00 -29.93 -11.88
CA VAL A 347 0.94 -29.95 -10.85
C VAL A 347 1.57 -30.26 -9.49
N GLY A 348 1.58 -29.27 -8.58
CA GLY A 348 2.17 -29.38 -7.24
C GLY A 348 3.44 -28.55 -7.00
N GLU A 349 3.92 -27.79 -7.99
CA GLU A 349 5.21 -27.07 -7.91
C GLU A 349 5.07 -25.54 -7.96
N ALA A 350 3.91 -25.00 -7.55
CA ALA A 350 3.66 -23.56 -7.57
C ALA A 350 4.56 -22.82 -6.57
N SER A 351 5.12 -21.68 -6.99
CA SER A 351 5.72 -20.74 -6.04
C SER A 351 4.62 -20.02 -5.27
N PHE A 352 4.96 -19.41 -4.14
CA PHE A 352 4.05 -18.60 -3.34
C PHE A 352 4.68 -17.24 -3.03
N LEU A 353 3.90 -16.17 -3.17
CA LEU A 353 4.36 -14.81 -2.89
C LEU A 353 3.38 -14.06 -1.99
N ILE A 354 3.86 -13.63 -0.83
CA ILE A 354 3.20 -12.64 0.03
C ILE A 354 4.00 -11.34 -0.02
N VAL A 355 3.30 -10.24 -0.29
CA VAL A 355 3.82 -8.88 -0.24
C VAL A 355 2.96 -8.06 0.72
N GLU A 356 3.57 -7.49 1.74
CA GLU A 356 2.88 -6.73 2.79
C GLU A 356 3.62 -5.42 3.06
N ASN A 357 2.86 -4.33 3.18
CA ASN A 357 3.37 -3.01 3.56
C ASN A 357 4.59 -2.56 2.75
N SER A 358 4.61 -2.88 1.45
CA SER A 358 5.80 -2.73 0.62
C SER A 358 5.59 -1.75 -0.52
N ARG A 359 6.69 -1.18 -1.02
CA ARG A 359 6.65 -0.13 -2.04
C ARG A 359 7.46 -0.50 -3.29
N PHE A 360 6.84 -0.37 -4.45
CA PHE A 360 7.42 -0.63 -5.77
C PHE A 360 7.41 0.65 -6.57
N THR A 361 8.59 1.25 -6.80
CA THR A 361 8.71 2.55 -7.47
C THR A 361 9.63 2.47 -8.68
N ASN A 362 9.18 2.97 -9.83
CA ASN A 362 9.99 3.10 -11.05
C ASN A 362 10.63 1.78 -11.51
N ASN A 363 10.02 0.63 -11.25
CA ASN A 363 10.53 -0.64 -11.76
C ASN A 363 10.10 -0.83 -13.22
N LYS A 364 10.94 -1.53 -13.97
CA LYS A 364 10.74 -1.76 -15.40
C LYS A 364 10.88 -3.23 -15.73
N GLY A 365 9.81 -3.85 -16.18
CA GLY A 365 9.81 -5.23 -16.67
C GLY A 365 9.32 -5.31 -18.10
N PHE A 366 9.40 -6.51 -18.68
CA PHE A 366 8.81 -6.72 -19.99
C PHE A 366 7.29 -6.87 -19.85
N ASN A 367 6.84 -7.82 -19.04
CA ASN A 367 5.43 -8.19 -18.94
C ASN A 367 4.81 -7.80 -17.59
N GLY A 368 5.57 -7.80 -16.50
CA GLY A 368 5.14 -7.15 -15.25
C GLY A 368 6.01 -5.94 -14.97
N GLY A 369 5.47 -4.72 -14.87
CA GLY A 369 6.34 -3.56 -14.63
C GLY A 369 7.07 -3.65 -13.28
N ALA A 370 6.36 -4.06 -12.22
CA ALA A 370 6.95 -4.44 -10.95
C ALA A 370 6.97 -5.96 -10.78
N ILE A 371 5.81 -6.61 -10.78
CA ILE A 371 5.67 -8.04 -10.48
C ILE A 371 5.19 -8.78 -11.72
N TYR A 372 5.92 -9.82 -12.11
CA TYR A 372 5.42 -10.85 -13.02
C TYR A 372 5.17 -12.12 -12.22
N ASN A 373 3.94 -12.58 -12.21
CA ASN A 373 3.48 -13.73 -11.46
C ASN A 373 3.08 -14.82 -12.46
N PHE A 374 3.79 -15.96 -12.46
CA PHE A 374 3.46 -17.08 -13.32
C PHE A 374 3.05 -18.31 -12.51
N SER A 375 1.82 -18.79 -12.71
CA SER A 375 1.25 -20.01 -12.12
C SER A 375 1.50 -20.14 -10.60
N SER A 376 1.36 -19.04 -9.86
CA SER A 376 1.74 -18.97 -8.44
C SER A 376 0.70 -18.16 -7.64
N PRO A 377 0.15 -18.65 -6.51
CA PRO A 377 -0.72 -17.84 -5.67
C PRO A 377 0.04 -16.62 -5.15
N THR A 378 -0.59 -15.44 -5.21
CA THR A 378 0.05 -14.19 -4.80
C THR A 378 -0.94 -13.33 -4.02
N THR A 379 -0.48 -12.86 -2.86
CA THR A 379 -1.20 -11.91 -2.01
C THR A 379 -0.41 -10.63 -1.87
N VAL A 380 -1.04 -9.50 -2.13
CA VAL A 380 -0.49 -8.16 -1.99
C VAL A 380 -1.40 -7.36 -1.06
N THR A 381 -0.88 -6.91 0.07
CA THR A 381 -1.65 -6.09 1.02
C THR A 381 -0.91 -4.83 1.42
N ARG A 382 -1.66 -3.74 1.67
CA ARG A 382 -1.12 -2.47 2.21
C ARG A 382 0.07 -1.92 1.43
N SER A 383 0.11 -2.15 0.11
CA SER A 383 1.29 -1.92 -0.71
C SER A 383 1.07 -0.86 -1.77
N THR A 384 2.15 -0.19 -2.18
CA THR A 384 2.09 0.90 -3.16
C THR A 384 2.92 0.59 -4.41
N PHE A 385 2.32 0.72 -5.59
CA PHE A 385 2.94 0.58 -6.90
C PHE A 385 2.88 1.92 -7.63
N LEU A 386 4.02 2.61 -7.69
CA LEU A 386 4.13 3.93 -8.30
C LEU A 386 5.05 3.90 -9.53
N ASN A 387 4.54 4.40 -10.66
CA ASN A 387 5.35 4.67 -11.86
C ASN A 387 6.08 3.43 -12.42
N ASN A 388 5.57 2.22 -12.19
CA ASN A 388 6.16 1.02 -12.77
C ASN A 388 5.76 0.90 -14.24
N THR A 389 6.62 0.30 -15.05
CA THR A 389 6.44 0.24 -16.50
C THR A 389 6.64 -1.17 -17.06
N ALA A 390 5.61 -1.72 -17.70
CA ALA A 390 5.73 -2.88 -18.59
C ALA A 390 5.93 -2.40 -20.03
N ILE A 391 6.99 -2.88 -20.70
CA ILE A 391 7.29 -2.49 -22.09
C ILE A 391 6.72 -3.46 -23.15
N GLY A 392 6.29 -4.64 -22.73
CA GLY A 392 5.62 -5.68 -23.52
C GLY A 392 4.11 -5.69 -23.28
N ASP A 393 3.45 -6.76 -23.75
CA ASP A 393 2.00 -6.96 -23.59
C ASP A 393 1.68 -7.51 -22.20
N GLY A 394 1.68 -6.65 -21.19
CA GLY A 394 1.56 -7.07 -19.80
C GLY A 394 1.24 -5.92 -18.84
N GLY A 395 0.94 -6.25 -17.59
CA GLY A 395 0.48 -5.31 -16.57
C GLY A 395 1.54 -4.31 -16.10
N GLY A 396 1.20 -3.02 -16.13
CA GLY A 396 2.15 -1.94 -15.82
C GLY A 396 2.70 -1.97 -14.40
N ALA A 397 1.97 -2.54 -13.44
CA ALA A 397 2.47 -2.90 -12.12
C ALA A 397 2.58 -4.42 -11.98
N ILE A 398 1.47 -5.14 -12.11
CA ILE A 398 1.39 -6.58 -11.87
C ILE A 398 0.81 -7.26 -13.11
N PHE A 399 1.50 -8.31 -13.57
CA PHE A 399 0.92 -9.28 -14.49
C PHE A 399 0.87 -10.66 -13.82
N GLY A 400 -0.33 -11.18 -13.57
CA GLY A 400 -0.58 -12.57 -13.22
C GLY A 400 -0.91 -13.41 -14.46
N ASP A 401 -0.15 -14.46 -14.73
CA ASP A 401 -0.27 -15.38 -15.85
C ASP A 401 -0.40 -16.82 -15.31
N GLY A 402 -1.65 -17.23 -15.09
CA GLY A 402 -2.03 -18.33 -14.23
C GLY A 402 -1.78 -18.00 -12.77
N THR A 403 -2.80 -18.02 -11.93
CA THR A 403 -2.65 -17.77 -10.48
C THR A 403 -2.58 -19.06 -9.67
N GLY A 404 -2.42 -20.23 -10.31
CA GLY A 404 -2.28 -21.55 -9.70
C GLY A 404 -1.45 -22.54 -10.54
N PRO A 405 -1.17 -23.75 -10.03
CA PRO A 405 -0.38 -24.75 -10.76
C PRO A 405 -1.10 -25.14 -12.06
N GLY A 406 -0.50 -24.77 -13.19
CA GLY A 406 -1.07 -24.99 -14.52
C GLY A 406 -1.32 -26.47 -14.81
N GLY A 407 -2.59 -26.83 -14.98
CA GLY A 407 -3.03 -28.17 -15.37
C GLY A 407 -4.23 -28.63 -14.57
N THR A 408 -5.43 -28.47 -15.15
CA THR A 408 -6.69 -29.09 -14.69
C THR A 408 -6.97 -29.03 -13.18
N SER A 409 -7.72 -28.01 -12.77
CA SER A 409 -8.63 -28.09 -11.62
C SER A 409 -8.01 -28.56 -10.30
N THR A 410 -7.29 -27.69 -9.60
CA THR A 410 -7.46 -27.68 -8.15
C THR A 410 -8.89 -27.22 -7.88
N THR A 411 -9.66 -27.99 -7.12
CA THR A 411 -11.05 -27.68 -6.73
C THR A 411 -11.16 -26.35 -5.94
N GLN A 412 -10.04 -25.80 -5.49
CA GLN A 412 -9.92 -24.42 -5.00
C GLN A 412 -9.20 -23.56 -6.05
N GLY A 413 -9.91 -22.58 -6.61
CA GLY A 413 -9.32 -21.53 -7.42
C GLY A 413 -8.38 -20.65 -6.59
N THR A 414 -7.09 -20.68 -6.90
CA THR A 414 -6.06 -19.89 -6.23
C THR A 414 -6.11 -18.42 -6.69
N PRO A 415 -6.12 -17.45 -5.76
CA PRO A 415 -6.31 -16.05 -6.12
C PRO A 415 -4.98 -15.33 -6.42
N LEU A 416 -5.04 -14.38 -7.35
CA LEU A 416 -4.30 -13.13 -7.21
C LEU A 416 -5.14 -12.22 -6.32
N LEU A 417 -4.73 -12.08 -5.06
CA LEU A 417 -5.40 -11.26 -4.05
C LEU A 417 -4.64 -9.94 -3.87
N ILE A 418 -5.35 -8.84 -4.05
CA ILE A 418 -4.84 -7.48 -3.84
C ILE A 418 -5.80 -6.79 -2.88
N GLN A 419 -5.27 -6.24 -1.79
CA GLN A 419 -6.07 -5.59 -0.77
C GLN A 419 -5.37 -4.34 -0.21
N ASP A 420 -6.13 -3.31 0.16
CA ASP A 420 -5.62 -2.12 0.86
C ASP A 420 -4.45 -1.45 0.13
N SER A 421 -4.45 -1.46 -1.21
CA SER A 421 -3.26 -1.14 -2.01
C SER A 421 -3.49 0.00 -2.99
N LEU A 422 -2.42 0.74 -3.30
CA LEU A 422 -2.42 1.86 -4.24
C LEU A 422 -1.62 1.51 -5.50
N PHE A 423 -2.24 1.69 -6.66
CA PHE A 423 -1.61 1.59 -7.97
C PHE A 423 -1.74 2.94 -8.68
N GLU A 424 -0.63 3.65 -8.77
CA GLU A 424 -0.62 4.99 -9.32
C GLU A 424 0.37 5.15 -10.46
N SER A 425 -0.10 5.74 -11.57
CA SER A 425 0.74 6.18 -12.69
C SER A 425 1.58 5.06 -13.31
N ASN A 426 1.14 3.80 -13.18
CA ASN A 426 1.77 2.65 -13.82
C ASN A 426 1.41 2.63 -15.32
N LYS A 427 2.32 2.08 -16.12
CA LYS A 427 2.24 2.15 -17.58
C LYS A 427 2.47 0.80 -18.23
N ALA A 428 1.65 0.47 -19.22
CA ALA A 428 1.75 -0.75 -19.99
C ALA A 428 1.67 -0.49 -21.50
N LYS A 429 2.05 -1.51 -22.26
CA LYS A 429 1.62 -1.68 -23.65
C LYS A 429 0.70 -2.90 -23.70
N GLY A 430 -0.31 -2.88 -24.56
CA GLY A 430 -1.14 -4.08 -24.75
C GLY A 430 -2.27 -4.23 -23.74
N GLY A 431 -1.95 -4.44 -22.46
CA GLY A 431 -2.95 -4.80 -21.45
C GLY A 431 -2.64 -4.31 -20.03
N GLY A 432 -3.68 -3.90 -19.29
CA GLY A 432 -3.63 -3.59 -17.86
C GLY A 432 -2.63 -2.48 -17.49
N GLY A 433 -3.04 -1.21 -17.50
CA GLY A 433 -2.13 -0.12 -17.11
C GLY A 433 -1.58 -0.26 -15.68
N ALA A 434 -2.34 -0.86 -14.77
CA ALA A 434 -1.84 -1.33 -13.47
C ALA A 434 -1.77 -2.86 -13.41
N ILE A 435 -2.92 -3.52 -13.56
CA ILE A 435 -3.04 -4.96 -13.32
C ILE A 435 -3.49 -5.63 -14.61
N TYR A 436 -2.75 -6.66 -15.00
CA TYR A 436 -3.21 -7.65 -15.96
C TYR A 436 -3.31 -9.00 -15.24
N ALA A 437 -4.52 -9.56 -15.14
CA ALA A 437 -4.73 -10.94 -14.72
C ALA A 437 -5.16 -11.80 -15.90
N TRP A 438 -4.40 -12.86 -16.19
CA TRP A 438 -4.76 -13.94 -17.09
C TRP A 438 -4.93 -15.21 -16.28
N SER A 439 -6.17 -15.56 -15.97
CA SER A 439 -6.49 -16.70 -15.11
C SER A 439 -7.01 -17.88 -15.92
N TYR A 440 -6.71 -19.10 -15.48
CA TYR A 440 -7.13 -20.35 -16.10
C TYR A 440 -8.15 -21.11 -15.22
N GLY A 441 -9.11 -21.78 -15.86
CA GLY A 441 -10.08 -22.61 -15.13
C GLY A 441 -10.85 -21.81 -14.07
N ASN A 442 -10.81 -22.28 -12.81
CA ASN A 442 -11.53 -21.69 -11.68
C ASN A 442 -10.74 -20.67 -10.86
N GLU A 443 -9.56 -20.25 -11.34
CA GLU A 443 -8.72 -19.22 -10.72
C GLU A 443 -9.47 -17.88 -10.54
N LYS A 444 -8.93 -17.01 -9.68
CA LYS A 444 -9.62 -15.80 -9.24
C LYS A 444 -8.72 -14.57 -9.26
N LEU A 445 -9.26 -13.45 -9.74
CA LEU A 445 -8.77 -12.12 -9.41
C LEU A 445 -9.65 -11.53 -8.30
N ILE A 446 -9.04 -11.13 -7.20
CA ILE A 446 -9.72 -10.45 -6.09
C ILE A 446 -8.98 -9.15 -5.81
N VAL A 447 -9.65 -8.02 -5.98
CA VAL A 447 -9.14 -6.69 -5.63
C VAL A 447 -10.10 -6.03 -4.67
N LYS A 448 -9.60 -5.62 -3.50
CA LYS A 448 -10.41 -5.06 -2.42
C LYS A 448 -9.79 -3.81 -1.83
N ASP A 449 -10.63 -2.85 -1.43
CA ASP A 449 -10.21 -1.70 -0.60
C ASP A 449 -8.99 -0.98 -1.20
N SER A 450 -8.96 -0.86 -2.53
CA SER A 450 -7.75 -0.49 -3.28
C SER A 450 -8.04 0.62 -4.28
N THR A 451 -7.02 1.43 -4.55
CA THR A 451 -7.11 2.56 -5.47
C THR A 451 -6.21 2.34 -6.68
N LEU A 452 -6.78 2.49 -7.87
CA LEU A 452 -6.12 2.46 -9.17
C LEU A 452 -6.30 3.82 -9.83
N LEU A 453 -5.24 4.63 -9.79
CA LEU A 453 -5.27 6.03 -10.18
C LEU A 453 -4.26 6.34 -11.29
N ASN A 454 -4.67 7.08 -12.32
CA ASN A 454 -3.78 7.62 -13.36
C ASN A 454 -2.96 6.56 -14.12
N ASN A 455 -3.36 5.29 -14.12
CA ASN A 455 -2.64 4.26 -14.85
C ASN A 455 -2.98 4.31 -16.34
N SER A 456 -2.06 3.84 -17.18
CA SER A 456 -2.22 3.97 -18.62
C SER A 456 -1.75 2.75 -19.41
N VAL A 457 -2.47 2.44 -20.48
CA VAL A 457 -2.08 1.44 -21.47
C VAL A 457 -2.09 2.02 -22.87
N SER A 458 -0.96 1.86 -23.57
CA SER A 458 -0.77 2.31 -24.95
C SER A 458 -0.77 1.14 -25.92
N LEU A 459 -0.93 1.44 -27.21
CA LEU A 459 -0.95 0.40 -28.25
C LEU A 459 0.35 -0.41 -28.29
N SER A 460 0.20 -1.73 -28.27
CA SER A 460 1.30 -2.64 -28.52
C SER A 460 1.52 -2.92 -30.00
N SER A 461 2.55 -3.73 -30.31
CA SER A 461 2.81 -4.21 -31.66
C SER A 461 1.67 -5.05 -32.24
N ARG A 462 0.79 -5.61 -31.39
CA ARG A 462 -0.44 -6.31 -31.79
C ARG A 462 -1.65 -5.38 -31.91
N ASN A 463 -1.45 -4.07 -31.81
CA ASN A 463 -2.50 -3.05 -31.83
C ASN A 463 -3.54 -3.27 -30.72
N LEU A 464 -3.09 -3.74 -29.55
CA LEU A 464 -3.89 -3.93 -28.35
C LEU A 464 -3.56 -2.82 -27.33
N ALA A 465 -4.58 -2.34 -26.63
CA ALA A 465 -4.45 -1.42 -25.49
C ALA A 465 -5.72 -1.52 -24.64
N ARG A 466 -5.76 -2.46 -23.70
CA ARG A 466 -6.96 -2.84 -22.96
C ARG A 466 -6.79 -2.61 -21.46
N GLY A 467 -7.82 -2.09 -20.81
CA GLY A 467 -7.83 -1.98 -19.35
C GLY A 467 -6.83 -0.95 -18.84
N GLY A 468 -7.15 0.35 -18.92
CA GLY A 468 -6.23 1.40 -18.44
C GLY A 468 -5.89 1.24 -16.97
N GLY A 469 -6.81 0.74 -16.15
CA GLY A 469 -6.53 0.24 -14.80
C GLY A 469 -6.26 -1.27 -14.82
N ILE A 470 -7.30 -2.06 -15.12
CA ILE A 470 -7.29 -3.52 -15.02
C ILE A 470 -7.66 -4.16 -16.35
N GLU A 471 -6.88 -5.14 -16.80
CA GLU A 471 -7.30 -6.17 -17.74
C GLU A 471 -7.44 -7.51 -17.02
N ALA A 472 -8.60 -8.17 -17.12
CA ALA A 472 -8.86 -9.45 -16.46
C ALA A 472 -9.45 -10.48 -17.42
N ASN A 473 -8.79 -11.63 -17.53
CA ASN A 473 -9.12 -12.71 -18.45
C ASN A 473 -9.36 -14.03 -17.70
N GLY A 474 -10.35 -14.80 -18.15
CA GLY A 474 -10.56 -16.20 -17.81
C GLY A 474 -11.27 -16.48 -16.48
N GLY A 475 -10.61 -16.28 -15.34
CA GLY A 475 -11.09 -16.65 -14.00
C GLY A 475 -12.35 -15.90 -13.52
N SER A 476 -12.79 -16.18 -12.30
CA SER A 476 -13.80 -15.33 -11.63
C SER A 476 -13.17 -14.04 -11.12
N ILE A 477 -13.92 -12.94 -11.16
CA ILE A 477 -13.41 -11.60 -10.84
C ILE A 477 -14.25 -11.00 -9.72
N THR A 478 -13.59 -10.54 -8.66
CA THR A 478 -14.24 -9.83 -7.54
C THR A 478 -13.52 -8.51 -7.30
N LEU A 479 -14.25 -7.41 -7.48
CA LEU A 479 -13.79 -6.04 -7.24
C LEU A 479 -14.72 -5.44 -6.17
N GLN A 480 -14.17 -5.10 -5.01
CA GLN A 480 -14.97 -4.66 -3.86
C GLN A 480 -14.32 -3.43 -3.21
N ASN A 481 -15.11 -2.38 -2.95
CA ASN A 481 -14.61 -1.18 -2.30
C ASN A 481 -13.41 -0.56 -3.03
N ILE A 482 -13.39 -0.59 -4.38
CA ILE A 482 -12.26 -0.07 -5.15
C ILE A 482 -12.56 1.28 -5.79
N SER A 483 -11.51 2.09 -5.90
CA SER A 483 -11.50 3.33 -6.66
C SER A 483 -10.72 3.11 -7.95
N VAL A 484 -11.37 3.24 -9.11
CA VAL A 484 -10.72 3.19 -10.43
C VAL A 484 -10.93 4.54 -11.09
N ALA A 485 -9.91 5.40 -11.02
CA ALA A 485 -10.02 6.80 -11.39
C ALA A 485 -8.93 7.26 -12.38
N ASN A 486 -9.32 8.11 -13.33
CA ASN A 486 -8.41 8.77 -14.28
C ASN A 486 -7.52 7.83 -15.09
N ASN A 487 -7.91 6.56 -15.24
CA ASN A 487 -7.11 5.61 -16.01
C ASN A 487 -7.35 5.79 -17.51
N LEU A 488 -6.30 5.55 -18.31
CA LEU A 488 -6.30 5.81 -19.75
C LEU A 488 -5.98 4.53 -20.54
N ALA A 489 -6.83 4.19 -21.51
CA ALA A 489 -6.53 3.18 -22.52
C ALA A 489 -6.61 3.76 -23.92
N ASP A 490 -5.62 3.47 -24.76
CA ASP A 490 -5.71 3.85 -26.18
C ASP A 490 -6.82 3.06 -26.90
N GLY A 491 -7.02 1.81 -26.50
CA GLY A 491 -7.91 0.85 -27.15
C GLY A 491 -9.27 0.79 -26.46
N GLN A 492 -9.44 -0.05 -25.45
CA GLN A 492 -10.73 -0.43 -24.86
C GLN A 492 -10.66 -0.51 -23.33
N GLY A 493 -11.76 -0.21 -22.63
CA GLY A 493 -11.83 -0.39 -21.18
C GLY A 493 -10.91 0.58 -20.43
N GLY A 494 -11.27 1.86 -20.33
CA GLY A 494 -10.41 2.88 -19.73
C GLY A 494 -10.10 2.56 -18.26
N GLY A 495 -11.08 2.11 -17.49
CA GLY A 495 -10.87 1.60 -16.14
C GLY A 495 -10.63 0.10 -16.12
N LEU A 496 -11.55 -0.67 -16.70
CA LEU A 496 -11.58 -2.13 -16.65
C LEU A 496 -11.87 -2.75 -18.01
N TRP A 497 -11.15 -3.81 -18.37
CA TRP A 497 -11.46 -4.68 -19.50
C TRP A 497 -11.56 -6.12 -19.00
N VAL A 498 -12.63 -6.83 -19.38
CA VAL A 498 -12.91 -8.19 -18.89
C VAL A 498 -13.25 -9.14 -20.04
N GLN A 499 -12.71 -10.35 -19.97
CA GLN A 499 -13.16 -11.49 -20.77
C GLN A 499 -13.18 -12.78 -19.95
N THR A 500 -14.36 -13.28 -19.59
CA THR A 500 -14.50 -14.48 -18.75
C THR A 500 -15.81 -15.24 -19.03
N LYS A 501 -15.83 -16.52 -18.64
CA LYS A 501 -17.03 -17.39 -18.58
C LYS A 501 -17.54 -17.59 -17.15
N LEU A 502 -16.84 -17.02 -16.17
CA LEU A 502 -17.13 -17.14 -14.74
C LEU A 502 -17.71 -15.83 -14.19
N PRO A 503 -18.29 -15.85 -12.97
CA PRO A 503 -18.88 -14.67 -12.37
C PRO A 503 -17.92 -13.48 -12.24
N VAL A 504 -18.47 -12.28 -12.47
CA VAL A 504 -17.83 -10.99 -12.23
C VAL A 504 -18.67 -10.24 -11.20
N ASN A 505 -18.10 -9.90 -10.06
CA ASN A 505 -18.79 -9.16 -9.00
C ASN A 505 -18.06 -7.84 -8.76
N ILE A 506 -18.77 -6.73 -8.91
CA ILE A 506 -18.31 -5.38 -8.65
C ILE A 506 -19.23 -4.77 -7.60
N THR A 507 -18.69 -4.42 -6.45
CA THR A 507 -19.49 -4.00 -5.28
C THR A 507 -18.89 -2.79 -4.62
N ASN A 508 -19.70 -1.80 -4.22
CA ASN A 508 -19.22 -0.61 -3.50
C ASN A 508 -18.05 0.09 -4.19
N SER A 509 -18.04 0.15 -5.52
CA SER A 509 -16.86 0.61 -6.26
C SER A 509 -17.14 1.88 -7.04
N THR A 510 -16.15 2.76 -7.10
CA THR A 510 -16.20 4.03 -7.84
C THR A 510 -15.35 3.93 -9.10
N PHE A 511 -15.98 4.08 -10.28
CA PHE A 511 -15.30 4.17 -11.57
C PHE A 511 -15.52 5.58 -12.13
N SER A 512 -14.52 6.44 -12.01
CA SER A 512 -14.66 7.86 -12.33
C SER A 512 -13.60 8.37 -13.29
N SER A 513 -14.01 9.18 -14.26
CA SER A 513 -13.08 9.92 -15.16
C SER A 513 -12.11 9.02 -15.94
N ASN A 514 -12.41 7.73 -16.11
CA ASN A 514 -11.61 6.84 -16.94
C ASN A 514 -11.86 7.11 -18.41
N ARG A 515 -10.81 6.95 -19.22
CA ARG A 515 -10.82 7.41 -20.61
C ARG A 515 -10.32 6.34 -21.57
N VAL A 516 -11.05 6.23 -22.68
CA VAL A 516 -10.61 5.54 -23.88
C VAL A 516 -10.45 6.54 -25.03
N THR A 517 -9.32 6.50 -25.75
CA THR A 517 -9.08 7.46 -26.85
C THR A 517 -9.68 7.03 -28.18
N ARG A 518 -9.71 5.73 -28.53
CA ARG A 518 -10.09 5.26 -29.88
C ARG A 518 -11.36 4.43 -29.97
N ASP A 519 -11.67 3.60 -28.97
CA ASP A 519 -12.78 2.64 -29.03
C ASP A 519 -13.82 2.90 -27.93
N ALA A 520 -14.15 1.89 -27.11
CA ALA A 520 -15.33 1.88 -26.27
C ALA A 520 -15.07 1.42 -24.84
N GLY A 521 -16.07 1.61 -23.98
CA GLY A 521 -16.00 1.23 -22.57
C GLY A 521 -15.10 2.15 -21.79
N GLY A 522 -15.47 3.42 -21.65
CA GLY A 522 -14.68 4.41 -20.91
C GLY A 522 -14.41 3.93 -19.48
N ALA A 523 -15.46 3.51 -18.76
CA ALA A 523 -15.31 2.87 -17.46
C ALA A 523 -14.94 1.38 -17.62
N MET A 524 -15.78 0.62 -18.33
CA MET A 524 -15.68 -0.83 -18.40
C MET A 524 -15.98 -1.36 -19.80
N PHE A 525 -15.18 -2.34 -20.21
CA PHE A 525 -15.42 -3.16 -21.39
C PHE A 525 -15.69 -4.60 -20.98
N LEU A 526 -16.96 -5.01 -21.01
CA LEU A 526 -17.42 -6.30 -20.49
C LEU A 526 -17.61 -7.29 -21.65
N ASN A 527 -16.53 -7.96 -22.06
CA ASN A 527 -16.55 -9.00 -23.08
C ASN A 527 -16.76 -10.40 -22.47
N THR A 528 -17.81 -10.54 -21.67
CA THR A 528 -18.15 -11.78 -20.96
C THR A 528 -19.02 -12.72 -21.80
N ASP A 529 -18.99 -14.01 -21.46
CA ASP A 529 -19.94 -15.00 -21.98
C ASP A 529 -21.38 -14.68 -21.54
N ALA A 530 -22.35 -15.04 -22.38
CA ALA A 530 -23.78 -14.84 -22.10
C ALA A 530 -24.26 -15.53 -20.81
N THR A 531 -23.56 -16.58 -20.38
CA THR A 531 -23.88 -17.35 -19.17
C THR A 531 -23.14 -16.86 -17.92
N ALA A 532 -22.13 -15.99 -18.09
CA ALA A 532 -21.33 -15.47 -16.99
C ALA A 532 -22.06 -14.29 -16.31
N PRO A 533 -22.53 -14.43 -15.06
CA PRO A 533 -23.23 -13.34 -14.39
C PRO A 533 -22.25 -12.21 -14.05
N VAL A 534 -22.62 -10.99 -14.42
CA VAL A 534 -21.91 -9.77 -14.06
C VAL A 534 -22.81 -8.96 -13.13
N ASN A 535 -22.46 -8.91 -11.85
CA ASN A 535 -23.22 -8.20 -10.82
C ASN A 535 -22.52 -6.90 -10.47
N ILE A 536 -23.16 -5.77 -10.72
CA ILE A 536 -22.70 -4.44 -10.31
C ILE A 536 -23.67 -3.93 -9.26
N VAL A 537 -23.20 -3.83 -8.02
CA VAL A 537 -24.03 -3.54 -6.84
C VAL A 537 -23.47 -2.34 -6.11
N ASN A 538 -24.32 -1.37 -5.75
CA ASN A 538 -23.94 -0.21 -4.95
C ASN A 538 -22.68 0.48 -5.47
N SER A 539 -22.59 0.69 -6.79
CA SER A 539 -21.39 1.23 -7.44
C SER A 539 -21.69 2.54 -8.16
N THR A 540 -20.70 3.43 -8.25
CA THR A 540 -20.82 4.74 -8.87
C THR A 540 -19.93 4.80 -10.12
N ILE A 541 -20.53 4.90 -11.30
CA ILE A 541 -19.84 4.90 -12.60
C ILE A 541 -20.12 6.23 -13.28
N VAL A 542 -19.16 7.15 -13.23
CA VAL A 542 -19.41 8.57 -13.55
C VAL A 542 -18.29 9.25 -14.33
N ASN A 543 -18.63 10.23 -15.17
CA ASN A 543 -17.67 11.07 -15.90
C ASN A 543 -16.66 10.31 -16.79
N ASN A 544 -16.95 9.06 -17.16
CA ASN A 544 -16.06 8.29 -18.01
C ASN A 544 -16.28 8.64 -19.49
N TYR A 545 -15.20 8.57 -20.28
CA TYR A 545 -15.19 8.99 -21.68
C TYR A 545 -14.73 7.88 -22.62
N ALA A 546 -15.43 7.70 -23.74
CA ALA A 546 -15.01 6.82 -24.82
C ALA A 546 -14.89 7.55 -26.18
N GLY A 547 -13.77 7.35 -26.87
CA GLY A 547 -13.50 7.90 -28.20
C GLY A 547 -14.43 7.43 -29.31
N ARG A 548 -15.19 6.35 -29.10
CA ARG A 548 -16.22 5.86 -30.03
C ARG A 548 -17.58 5.76 -29.36
N ALA A 549 -17.76 4.83 -28.42
CA ALA A 549 -19.07 4.48 -27.86
C ALA A 549 -18.96 4.00 -26.41
N ASN A 550 -20.04 4.10 -25.65
CA ASN A 550 -20.20 3.52 -24.31
C ASN A 550 -19.16 4.05 -23.30
N GLY A 551 -19.31 5.32 -22.92
CA GLY A 551 -18.49 5.95 -21.91
C GLY A 551 -18.52 5.19 -20.58
N ALA A 552 -19.64 4.58 -20.21
CA ALA A 552 -19.74 3.74 -19.02
C ALA A 552 -19.40 2.27 -19.34
N LEU A 553 -20.39 1.52 -19.84
CA LEU A 553 -20.34 0.06 -19.95
C LEU A 553 -20.48 -0.36 -21.40
N TRP A 554 -19.39 -0.86 -21.98
CA TRP A 554 -19.49 -1.60 -23.22
C TRP A 554 -19.97 -3.03 -22.93
N MET A 555 -20.96 -3.45 -23.70
CA MET A 555 -21.54 -4.79 -23.72
C MET A 555 -22.13 -5.04 -25.12
N ASN A 556 -22.42 -6.29 -25.46
CA ASN A 556 -23.00 -6.67 -26.75
C ASN A 556 -24.37 -7.34 -26.58
N SER A 557 -25.08 -7.58 -27.70
CA SER A 557 -26.41 -8.20 -27.67
C SER A 557 -26.43 -9.62 -27.10
N GLY A 558 -25.30 -10.33 -27.15
CA GLY A 558 -25.15 -11.69 -26.64
C GLY A 558 -24.99 -11.77 -25.13
N ASN A 559 -24.42 -10.76 -24.48
CA ASN A 559 -24.16 -10.78 -23.03
C ASN A 559 -24.90 -9.73 -22.20
N LYS A 560 -25.67 -8.82 -22.84
CA LYS A 560 -26.49 -7.82 -22.12
C LYS A 560 -27.36 -8.41 -21.01
N ASP A 561 -27.86 -9.63 -21.22
CA ASP A 561 -28.76 -10.32 -20.28
C ASP A 561 -28.02 -11.01 -19.14
N SER A 562 -26.69 -10.91 -19.05
CA SER A 562 -25.92 -11.40 -17.90
C SER A 562 -25.45 -10.28 -16.98
N ILE A 563 -25.56 -9.01 -17.42
CA ILE A 563 -25.11 -7.83 -16.69
C ILE A 563 -26.28 -7.23 -15.91
N THR A 564 -26.16 -7.21 -14.59
CA THR A 564 -27.19 -6.71 -13.68
C THR A 564 -26.68 -5.48 -12.92
N LEU A 565 -27.45 -4.39 -12.96
CA LEU A 565 -27.24 -3.22 -12.10
C LEU A 565 -28.18 -3.29 -10.90
N ARG A 566 -27.67 -3.06 -9.69
CA ARG A 566 -28.49 -2.88 -8.49
C ARG A 566 -27.95 -1.73 -7.65
N ASN A 567 -28.83 -0.86 -7.15
CA ASN A 567 -28.46 0.29 -6.33
C ASN A 567 -27.27 1.06 -6.89
N SER A 568 -27.12 1.14 -8.21
CA SER A 568 -25.92 1.71 -8.83
C SER A 568 -26.25 2.98 -9.60
N ILE A 569 -25.26 3.88 -9.66
CA ILE A 569 -25.34 5.15 -10.39
C ILE A 569 -24.52 5.02 -11.66
N VAL A 570 -25.13 5.27 -12.82
CA VAL A 570 -24.43 5.40 -14.11
C VAL A 570 -24.75 6.79 -14.68
N ALA A 571 -23.84 7.74 -14.47
CA ALA A 571 -24.14 9.15 -14.73
C ALA A 571 -23.03 9.91 -15.45
N PHE A 572 -23.38 10.90 -16.26
CA PHE A 572 -22.45 11.85 -16.89
C PHE A 572 -21.36 11.22 -17.77
N ASN A 573 -21.51 9.95 -18.13
CA ASN A 573 -20.59 9.27 -19.03
C ASN A 573 -20.84 9.71 -20.48
N ARG A 574 -19.78 9.87 -21.25
CA ARG A 574 -19.84 10.44 -22.61
C ARG A 574 -19.11 9.57 -23.62
N ALA A 575 -19.60 9.60 -24.85
CA ALA A 575 -18.87 9.05 -25.98
C ALA A 575 -19.01 9.97 -27.19
N VAL A 576 -18.13 9.80 -28.18
CA VAL A 576 -18.27 10.51 -29.46
C VAL A 576 -19.59 10.15 -30.15
N ASP A 577 -20.00 8.88 -30.13
CA ASP A 577 -21.35 8.49 -30.50
C ASP A 577 -22.33 8.82 -29.36
N THR A 578 -22.99 9.97 -29.48
CA THR A 578 -23.93 10.48 -28.48
C THR A 578 -25.17 9.60 -28.29
N ARG A 579 -25.47 8.69 -29.22
CA ARG A 579 -26.54 7.69 -29.07
C ARG A 579 -26.16 6.58 -28.08
N GLN A 580 -24.88 6.47 -27.76
CA GLN A 580 -24.28 5.43 -26.94
C GLN A 580 -23.43 6.02 -25.82
N ASN A 581 -23.79 7.19 -25.28
CA ASN A 581 -23.02 7.88 -24.25
C ASN A 581 -22.70 7.01 -23.02
N GLN A 582 -23.69 6.30 -22.49
CA GLN A 582 -23.55 5.52 -21.26
C GLN A 582 -23.25 4.05 -21.57
N VAL A 583 -24.24 3.29 -22.06
CA VAL A 583 -24.15 1.83 -22.21
C VAL A 583 -24.51 1.35 -23.62
N GLY A 584 -24.01 0.16 -23.97
CA GLY A 584 -24.19 -0.46 -25.30
C GLY A 584 -25.54 -1.13 -25.52
N TYR A 585 -26.14 -1.66 -24.46
CA TYR A 585 -27.45 -2.32 -24.47
C TYR A 585 -28.11 -2.14 -23.10
N THR A 586 -29.38 -2.53 -22.98
CA THR A 586 -30.12 -2.57 -21.71
C THR A 586 -29.51 -3.59 -20.77
N PRO A 587 -28.91 -3.20 -19.62
CA PRO A 587 -28.57 -4.14 -18.57
C PRO A 587 -29.84 -4.66 -17.88
N ARG A 588 -29.75 -5.81 -17.21
CA ARG A 588 -30.80 -6.28 -16.31
C ARG A 588 -30.94 -5.36 -15.12
N ASP A 589 -32.20 -5.13 -14.75
CA ASP A 589 -32.54 -4.35 -13.58
C ASP A 589 -32.59 -5.24 -12.33
N GLY A 590 -31.70 -4.98 -11.40
CA GLY A 590 -31.68 -5.55 -10.05
C GLY A 590 -32.35 -4.67 -9.00
N GLY A 591 -32.89 -3.51 -9.38
CA GLY A 591 -33.60 -2.55 -8.54
C GLY A 591 -32.74 -1.38 -8.04
N GLY A 592 -33.37 -0.22 -7.83
CA GLY A 592 -32.79 0.94 -7.13
C GLY A 592 -31.75 1.75 -7.93
N ASN A 593 -31.70 1.62 -9.25
CA ASN A 593 -30.66 2.26 -10.07
C ASN A 593 -31.00 3.72 -10.45
N ILE A 594 -29.97 4.54 -10.63
CA ILE A 594 -30.07 5.89 -11.19
C ILE A 594 -29.19 5.98 -12.43
N GLU A 595 -29.73 6.50 -13.52
CA GLU A 595 -28.98 6.72 -14.76
C GLU A 595 -29.20 8.12 -15.32
N PHE A 596 -28.14 8.84 -15.70
CA PHE A 596 -28.25 10.21 -16.19
C PHE A 596 -27.17 10.60 -17.21
N PRO A 597 -27.45 11.31 -18.32
CA PRO A 597 -28.76 11.79 -18.75
C PRO A 597 -29.60 10.69 -19.40
N ALA A 598 -30.83 11.04 -19.79
CA ALA A 598 -31.68 10.18 -20.60
C ALA A 598 -31.00 9.82 -21.95
N PRO A 599 -31.21 8.61 -22.48
CA PRO A 599 -30.71 8.23 -23.81
C PRO A 599 -31.23 9.15 -24.92
N VAL A 600 -30.35 9.53 -25.85
CA VAL A 600 -30.67 10.55 -26.87
C VAL A 600 -31.61 10.03 -27.96
N ASN A 601 -31.47 8.78 -28.47
CA ASN A 601 -32.36 8.20 -29.51
C ASN A 601 -32.21 6.65 -29.68
N SER A 602 -33.35 5.94 -29.78
CA SER A 602 -33.65 4.52 -30.10
C SER A 602 -33.25 3.38 -29.14
N GLY A 603 -34.23 2.98 -28.31
CA GLY A 603 -34.24 1.80 -27.43
C GLY A 603 -33.82 2.09 -25.97
N PRO A 604 -34.35 1.38 -24.95
CA PRO A 604 -33.99 1.64 -23.56
C PRO A 604 -32.55 1.19 -23.29
N ARG A 605 -31.57 2.08 -23.53
CA ARG A 605 -30.16 1.87 -23.13
C ARG A 605 -29.96 2.27 -21.67
N VAL A 606 -30.87 1.79 -20.84
CA VAL A 606 -31.01 2.00 -19.40
C VAL A 606 -31.71 0.76 -18.84
N ALA A 607 -31.47 0.42 -17.58
CA ALA A 607 -32.21 -0.66 -16.92
C ALA A 607 -33.71 -0.29 -16.80
N ALA A 608 -34.58 -1.30 -16.83
CA ALA A 608 -36.03 -1.11 -17.03
C ALA A 608 -36.71 -0.17 -16.03
N ASN A 609 -36.33 -0.20 -14.75
CA ASN A 609 -36.89 0.68 -13.71
C ASN A 609 -35.86 1.68 -13.15
N SER A 610 -34.80 1.99 -13.90
CA SER A 610 -33.86 3.03 -13.50
C SER A 610 -34.55 4.39 -13.41
N ARG A 611 -34.25 5.14 -12.36
CA ARG A 611 -34.68 6.55 -12.23
C ARG A 611 -33.76 7.42 -13.09
N ILE A 612 -34.34 8.07 -14.10
CA ILE A 612 -33.58 8.94 -15.00
C ILE A 612 -33.58 10.36 -14.45
N VAL A 613 -32.65 10.64 -13.55
CA VAL A 613 -32.57 11.91 -12.80
C VAL A 613 -31.12 12.21 -12.46
N ASP A 614 -30.75 13.49 -12.42
CA ASP A 614 -29.42 13.90 -11.98
C ASP A 614 -29.16 13.39 -10.55
N PRO A 615 -28.15 12.54 -10.31
CA PRO A 615 -27.86 12.01 -8.99
C PRO A 615 -27.34 13.07 -8.00
N LEU A 616 -27.06 14.31 -8.41
CA LEU A 616 -26.50 15.37 -7.59
C LEU A 616 -25.26 14.90 -6.82
N LEU A 617 -24.27 14.39 -7.58
CA LEU A 617 -22.98 13.98 -7.07
C LEU A 617 -22.05 15.18 -6.90
N GLY A 618 -21.35 15.22 -5.77
CA GLY A 618 -20.20 16.11 -5.56
C GLY A 618 -18.99 15.68 -6.40
N PRO A 619 -17.86 16.40 -6.29
CA PRO A 619 -16.66 16.06 -7.04
C PRO A 619 -16.07 14.72 -6.63
N LEU A 620 -15.21 14.14 -7.47
CA LEU A 620 -14.36 13.04 -7.04
C LEU A 620 -13.34 13.60 -6.07
N LEU A 621 -13.32 13.10 -4.84
CA LEU A 621 -12.36 13.51 -3.82
C LEU A 621 -12.05 12.37 -2.85
N LYS A 622 -10.96 12.53 -2.11
CA LYS A 622 -10.56 11.59 -1.06
C LYS A 622 -11.36 11.88 0.21
N ILE A 623 -12.11 10.90 0.71
CA ILE A 623 -12.81 10.95 2.01
C ILE A 623 -12.38 9.72 2.81
N GLY A 624 -11.65 9.93 3.91
CA GLY A 624 -10.91 8.84 4.54
C GLY A 624 -9.78 8.40 3.60
N ASP A 625 -9.70 7.10 3.28
CA ASP A 625 -8.72 6.56 2.32
C ASP A 625 -9.24 6.33 0.91
N ASP A 626 -10.54 6.51 0.69
CA ASP A 626 -11.21 6.19 -0.57
C ASP A 626 -11.46 7.42 -1.44
N LEU A 627 -11.36 7.20 -2.76
CA LEU A 627 -11.84 8.16 -3.75
C LEU A 627 -13.30 7.83 -4.09
N VAL A 628 -14.18 8.77 -3.73
CA VAL A 628 -15.63 8.62 -3.89
C VAL A 628 -16.25 9.90 -4.43
N HIS A 629 -17.48 9.77 -4.91
CA HIS A 629 -18.37 10.91 -5.16
C HIS A 629 -19.41 10.99 -4.03
N PRO A 630 -19.36 11.99 -3.14
CA PRO A 630 -20.36 12.15 -2.11
C PRO A 630 -21.71 12.56 -2.71
N LEU A 631 -22.79 12.20 -2.01
CA LEU A 631 -24.14 12.64 -2.37
C LEU A 631 -24.41 14.04 -1.81
N LEU A 632 -24.70 15.00 -2.69
CA LEU A 632 -25.03 16.37 -2.28
C LEU A 632 -26.41 16.41 -1.62
N SER A 633 -26.67 17.49 -0.88
CA SER A 633 -27.97 17.70 -0.26
C SER A 633 -29.10 17.75 -1.29
N GLY A 634 -30.18 17.02 -1.02
CA GLY A 634 -31.30 16.86 -1.96
C GLY A 634 -31.08 15.81 -3.06
N SER A 635 -29.94 15.09 -3.04
CA SER A 635 -29.67 14.03 -4.00
C SER A 635 -30.81 13.00 -4.05
N PRO A 636 -31.29 12.65 -5.26
CA PRO A 636 -32.30 11.60 -5.42
C PRO A 636 -31.78 10.21 -5.08
N ALA A 637 -30.47 10.03 -4.90
CA ALA A 637 -29.86 8.76 -4.50
C ALA A 637 -30.01 8.47 -3.00
N ILE A 638 -30.28 9.50 -2.19
CA ILE A 638 -30.35 9.37 -0.73
C ILE A 638 -31.59 8.56 -0.33
N ASN A 639 -31.40 7.53 0.48
CA ASN A 639 -32.40 6.67 1.11
C ASN A 639 -33.40 6.04 0.13
N THR A 640 -32.94 5.69 -1.07
CA THR A 640 -33.82 5.22 -2.16
C THR A 640 -33.36 3.91 -2.82
N GLY A 641 -32.27 3.31 -2.34
CA GLY A 641 -31.84 1.99 -2.75
C GLY A 641 -32.80 0.89 -2.29
N VAL A 642 -32.84 -0.20 -3.05
CA VAL A 642 -33.57 -1.41 -2.65
C VAL A 642 -32.81 -2.18 -1.59
N LYS A 643 -33.53 -2.80 -0.66
CA LYS A 643 -32.99 -3.63 0.41
C LYS A 643 -33.29 -5.10 0.16
N VAL A 644 -32.36 -5.77 -0.50
CA VAL A 644 -32.47 -7.20 -0.86
C VAL A 644 -31.16 -7.91 -0.56
N THR A 645 -31.20 -9.25 -0.51
CA THR A 645 -29.99 -10.07 -0.34
C THR A 645 -28.93 -9.70 -1.39
N GLY A 646 -27.69 -9.52 -0.94
CA GLY A 646 -26.55 -9.11 -1.78
C GLY A 646 -26.28 -7.60 -1.82
N VAL A 647 -27.11 -6.78 -1.17
CA VAL A 647 -26.78 -5.38 -0.88
C VAL A 647 -25.83 -5.33 0.34
N PRO A 648 -24.64 -4.70 0.23
CA PRO A 648 -23.71 -4.57 1.34
C PRO A 648 -24.28 -3.78 2.52
N THR A 649 -23.83 -4.08 3.74
CA THR A 649 -24.22 -3.36 4.96
C THR A 649 -23.38 -2.11 5.22
N GLN A 650 -22.28 -1.95 4.49
CA GLN A 650 -21.40 -0.79 4.54
C GLN A 650 -21.20 -0.25 3.13
N ASP A 651 -20.82 1.01 2.99
CA ASP A 651 -20.44 1.63 1.72
C ASP A 651 -18.96 1.36 1.39
N GLN A 652 -18.42 2.00 0.36
CA GLN A 652 -17.02 1.86 -0.04
C GLN A 652 -16.04 2.17 1.10
N ARG A 653 -16.34 3.16 1.93
CA ARG A 653 -15.50 3.67 3.02
C ARG A 653 -15.64 2.88 4.32
N GLN A 654 -16.32 1.73 4.25
CA GLN A 654 -16.77 0.98 5.43
C GLN A 654 -17.77 1.75 6.31
N PHE A 655 -18.39 2.83 5.80
CA PHE A 655 -19.44 3.54 6.54
C PHE A 655 -20.72 2.69 6.54
N THR A 656 -21.32 2.50 7.72
CA THR A 656 -22.51 1.65 7.86
C THR A 656 -23.72 2.26 7.17
N ARG A 657 -24.37 1.47 6.31
CA ARG A 657 -25.61 1.87 5.66
C ARG A 657 -26.77 1.83 6.64
N ASP A 658 -27.66 2.81 6.52
CA ASP A 658 -28.82 2.89 7.39
C ASP A 658 -29.93 1.89 6.94
N PHE A 659 -31.15 2.04 7.47
CA PHE A 659 -32.23 1.13 7.13
C PHE A 659 -32.65 1.20 5.66
N LEU A 660 -32.44 2.34 5.00
CA LEU A 660 -32.74 2.67 3.61
C LEU A 660 -31.42 2.99 2.88
N PRO A 661 -30.72 2.01 2.30
CA PRO A 661 -29.40 2.24 1.72
C PRO A 661 -29.45 3.27 0.59
N ASP A 662 -28.40 4.07 0.48
CA ASP A 662 -28.21 4.98 -0.64
C ASP A 662 -27.86 4.25 -1.93
N VAL A 663 -28.24 4.85 -3.05
CA VAL A 663 -27.83 4.40 -4.38
C VAL A 663 -26.39 4.85 -4.64
N GLY A 664 -25.53 3.93 -5.10
CA GLY A 664 -24.13 4.16 -5.39
C GLY A 664 -23.16 3.65 -4.31
N ALA A 665 -21.88 3.97 -4.50
CA ALA A 665 -20.76 3.52 -3.66
C ALA A 665 -20.65 4.27 -2.32
N PHE A 666 -21.40 5.34 -2.14
CA PHE A 666 -21.34 6.22 -0.98
C PHE A 666 -22.66 6.16 -0.22
N GLU A 667 -22.57 6.10 1.10
CA GLU A 667 -23.67 6.31 2.02
C GLU A 667 -23.52 7.66 2.72
N ARG A 668 -24.54 8.50 2.63
CA ARG A 668 -24.57 9.82 3.24
C ARG A 668 -24.87 9.71 4.73
N GLY A 669 -23.86 10.00 5.53
CA GLY A 669 -24.03 10.26 6.97
C GLY A 669 -24.61 11.64 7.28
N GLY A 670 -24.63 11.99 8.57
CA GLY A 670 -24.94 13.35 9.00
C GLY A 670 -23.95 14.37 8.44
N LEU A 671 -24.44 15.57 8.07
CA LEU A 671 -23.57 16.67 7.65
C LEU A 671 -22.79 17.21 8.85
N LEU A 672 -21.46 17.27 8.74
CA LEU A 672 -20.62 17.94 9.73
C LEU A 672 -20.58 19.43 9.42
N THR A 673 -20.88 20.26 10.42
CA THR A 673 -20.67 21.72 10.37
C THR A 673 -19.36 22.14 11.04
N THR A 674 -18.72 21.23 11.76
CA THR A 674 -17.47 21.45 12.46
C THR A 674 -16.63 20.17 12.35
N GLY A 675 -15.40 20.31 11.88
CA GLY A 675 -14.40 19.25 11.85
C GLY A 675 -13.84 18.96 13.25
N GLY A 676 -13.01 17.94 13.33
CA GLY A 676 -12.29 17.53 14.52
C GLY A 676 -10.83 17.95 14.47
N THR A 677 -9.95 17.04 14.88
CA THR A 677 -8.49 17.22 14.87
C THR A 677 -7.83 16.51 13.69
N GLY A 678 -8.61 15.98 12.75
CA GLY A 678 -8.16 15.19 11.61
C GLY A 678 -8.26 15.98 10.31
N ASN A 679 -7.99 15.34 9.18
CA ASN A 679 -8.24 15.96 7.88
C ASN A 679 -9.72 15.73 7.52
N ASP A 680 -10.56 16.73 7.76
CA ASP A 680 -12.00 16.60 7.63
C ASP A 680 -12.50 17.07 6.26
N THR A 681 -13.63 16.51 5.82
CA THR A 681 -14.35 16.98 4.62
C THR A 681 -15.72 17.49 5.03
N LEU A 682 -15.92 18.80 4.93
CA LEU A 682 -17.17 19.48 5.28
C LEU A 682 -17.92 19.80 3.99
N LEU A 683 -19.07 19.16 3.81
CA LEU A 683 -19.90 19.27 2.61
C LEU A 683 -21.15 20.11 2.89
N GLY A 684 -21.24 21.25 2.21
CA GLY A 684 -22.33 22.21 2.30
C GLY A 684 -23.55 21.86 1.49
N THR A 685 -24.38 22.86 1.28
CA THR A 685 -25.69 22.78 0.64
C THR A 685 -25.87 23.93 -0.34
N ALA A 686 -27.06 24.11 -0.92
CA ALA A 686 -27.36 25.33 -1.68
C ALA A 686 -27.84 26.51 -0.79
N ALA A 687 -27.77 26.36 0.54
CA ALA A 687 -28.14 27.36 1.53
C ALA A 687 -26.91 27.76 2.35
N SER A 688 -26.92 28.96 2.92
CA SER A 688 -25.85 29.47 3.78
C SER A 688 -25.41 28.49 4.87
N ASN A 689 -24.14 28.13 4.85
CA ASN A 689 -23.48 27.24 5.78
C ASN A 689 -22.45 27.99 6.63
N SER A 690 -22.17 27.46 7.82
CA SER A 690 -21.10 27.95 8.69
C SER A 690 -20.23 26.78 9.09
N PHE A 691 -19.00 26.77 8.58
CA PHE A 691 -18.05 25.68 8.70
C PHE A 691 -16.78 26.11 9.42
N ALA A 692 -16.30 25.21 10.28
CA ALA A 692 -15.03 25.30 10.97
C ALA A 692 -14.31 23.96 10.87
N GLY A 693 -13.20 23.89 10.12
CA GLY A 693 -12.38 22.67 10.00
C GLY A 693 -11.68 22.33 11.32
N SER A 694 -11.22 23.36 12.03
CA SER A 694 -10.52 23.29 13.33
C SER A 694 -9.04 22.96 13.18
N SER A 695 -8.61 21.70 13.28
CA SER A 695 -7.20 21.32 13.15
C SER A 695 -7.06 20.17 12.19
N GLY A 696 -6.09 20.25 11.28
CA GLY A 696 -5.87 19.26 10.23
C GLY A 696 -5.83 19.94 8.88
N ASN A 697 -5.66 19.18 7.81
CA ASN A 697 -5.75 19.70 6.44
C ASN A 697 -7.18 19.48 5.94
N ASP A 698 -8.04 20.45 6.20
CA ASP A 698 -9.49 20.30 5.99
C ASP A 698 -9.90 20.67 4.57
N THR A 699 -10.96 20.04 4.07
CA THR A 699 -11.56 20.34 2.76
C THR A 699 -12.99 20.83 2.97
N LEU A 700 -13.23 22.11 2.68
CA LEU A 700 -14.51 22.79 2.90
C LEU A 700 -15.17 23.11 1.56
N LEU A 701 -16.33 22.50 1.30
CA LEU A 701 -17.16 22.75 0.13
C LEU A 701 -18.43 23.48 0.60
N GLY A 702 -18.47 24.82 0.49
CA GLY A 702 -19.67 25.59 0.82
C GLY A 702 -20.84 25.29 -0.12
N LEU A 703 -20.51 25.12 -1.42
CA LEU A 703 -21.44 24.98 -2.53
C LEU A 703 -22.21 26.28 -2.80
N GLY A 704 -23.53 26.31 -2.67
CA GLY A 704 -24.32 27.50 -2.99
C GLY A 704 -24.81 28.20 -1.73
N GLY A 705 -25.01 29.51 -1.81
CA GLY A 705 -25.44 30.31 -0.64
C GLY A 705 -24.36 31.32 -0.28
N ALA A 706 -24.57 32.03 0.83
CA ALA A 706 -23.53 32.89 1.39
C ALA A 706 -22.92 32.17 2.60
N ASP A 707 -21.76 31.57 2.40
CA ASP A 707 -21.15 30.67 3.38
C ASP A 707 -20.10 31.37 4.24
N SER A 708 -19.88 30.84 5.45
CA SER A 708 -18.77 31.23 6.31
C SER A 708 -17.83 30.04 6.50
N LEU A 709 -16.67 30.08 5.85
CA LEU A 709 -15.74 28.97 5.72
C LEU A 709 -14.46 29.28 6.50
N THR A 710 -14.23 28.56 7.60
CA THR A 710 -13.03 28.69 8.43
C THR A 710 -12.26 27.38 8.36
N GLY A 711 -11.07 27.37 7.77
CA GLY A 711 -10.20 26.19 7.73
C GLY A 711 -9.74 25.86 9.15
N GLY A 712 -8.87 26.71 9.70
CA GLY A 712 -8.40 26.60 11.07
C GLY A 712 -6.87 26.54 11.08
N THR A 713 -6.30 25.52 11.71
CA THR A 713 -4.86 25.26 11.65
C THR A 713 -4.57 24.09 10.73
N GLY A 714 -3.66 24.26 9.78
CA GLY A 714 -3.23 23.22 8.86
C GLY A 714 -3.13 23.79 7.45
N ALA A 715 -3.04 22.93 6.44
CA ALA A 715 -3.04 23.31 5.04
C ALA A 715 -4.43 23.04 4.44
N ASP A 716 -5.35 24.00 4.59
CA ASP A 716 -6.76 23.80 4.29
C ASP A 716 -7.08 24.02 2.80
N ARG A 717 -8.22 23.50 2.37
CA ARG A 717 -8.77 23.61 1.01
C ARG A 717 -10.16 24.19 1.07
N ILE A 718 -10.31 25.41 0.54
CA ILE A 718 -11.63 26.00 0.27
C ILE A 718 -11.97 25.73 -1.19
N VAL A 719 -13.04 24.97 -1.43
CA VAL A 719 -13.29 24.36 -2.73
C VAL A 719 -14.50 25.00 -3.42
N TYR A 720 -14.29 25.44 -4.65
CA TYR A 720 -15.34 25.84 -5.59
C TYR A 720 -15.36 24.86 -6.75
N THR A 721 -16.43 24.06 -6.85
CA THR A 721 -16.46 22.85 -7.69
C THR A 721 -17.67 22.79 -8.63
N GLY A 722 -17.50 22.38 -9.87
CA GLY A 722 -18.59 22.20 -10.81
C GLY A 722 -18.18 21.34 -12.01
N ARG A 723 -19.11 21.14 -12.95
CA ARG A 723 -18.83 20.46 -14.24
C ARG A 723 -18.47 21.45 -15.35
N SER A 724 -18.36 22.74 -14.99
CA SER A 724 -17.82 23.80 -15.81
C SER A 724 -17.25 24.93 -14.94
N GLN A 725 -16.44 25.80 -15.53
CA GLN A 725 -15.92 26.99 -14.85
C GLN A 725 -17.02 27.91 -14.34
N VAL A 726 -18.08 28.12 -15.13
CA VAL A 726 -19.21 28.99 -14.73
C VAL A 726 -19.95 28.41 -13.52
N GLU A 727 -20.17 27.10 -13.48
CA GLU A 727 -20.81 26.44 -12.33
C GLU A 727 -19.98 26.54 -11.05
N ALA A 728 -18.67 26.32 -11.16
CA ALA A 728 -17.78 26.38 -10.01
C ALA A 728 -17.65 27.79 -9.45
N LEU A 729 -17.39 28.78 -10.30
CA LEU A 729 -17.18 30.17 -9.87
C LEU A 729 -18.50 30.85 -9.45
N GLY A 730 -19.63 30.45 -10.03
CA GLY A 730 -20.95 30.96 -9.69
C GLY A 730 -21.46 30.54 -8.30
N GLN A 731 -20.69 29.77 -7.55
CA GLN A 731 -21.03 29.37 -6.17
C GLN A 731 -20.96 30.52 -5.17
N SER A 732 -20.03 31.46 -5.38
CA SER A 732 -19.93 32.68 -4.57
C SER A 732 -19.93 33.90 -5.48
N THR A 733 -21.03 34.64 -5.47
CA THR A 733 -21.28 35.81 -6.34
C THR A 733 -21.58 37.05 -5.49
N LEU A 734 -21.74 38.23 -6.10
CA LEU A 734 -22.11 39.42 -5.31
C LEU A 734 -23.47 39.32 -4.60
N ALA A 735 -24.37 38.47 -5.11
CA ALA A 735 -25.69 38.26 -4.51
C ALA A 735 -25.65 37.30 -3.30
N ALA A 736 -24.70 36.37 -3.29
CA ALA A 736 -24.50 35.37 -2.25
C ALA A 736 -22.98 35.15 -2.12
N LEU A 737 -22.34 36.06 -1.39
CA LEU A 737 -20.89 36.11 -1.24
C LEU A 737 -20.48 35.27 -0.04
N ASP A 738 -19.51 34.39 -0.26
CA ASP A 738 -18.82 33.64 0.78
C ASP A 738 -17.82 34.48 1.54
N ARG A 739 -17.64 34.10 2.80
CA ARG A 739 -16.66 34.63 3.70
C ARG A 739 -15.69 33.53 4.11
N ILE A 740 -14.47 33.63 3.62
CA ILE A 740 -13.34 32.82 4.03
C ILE A 740 -12.67 33.50 5.22
N VAL A 741 -12.59 32.81 6.36
CA VAL A 741 -12.08 33.35 7.62
C VAL A 741 -10.75 32.70 7.95
N GLY A 742 -9.73 33.52 8.19
CA GLY A 742 -8.44 33.06 8.72
C GLY A 742 -7.49 32.45 7.69
N PHE A 743 -7.73 32.64 6.39
CA PHE A 743 -6.91 32.09 5.31
C PHE A 743 -5.43 32.41 5.48
N ASP A 744 -4.60 31.37 5.62
CA ASP A 744 -3.17 31.47 5.86
C ASP A 744 -2.35 30.73 4.78
N ALA A 745 -1.97 31.47 3.74
CA ALA A 745 -1.16 30.91 2.64
C ALA A 745 0.19 30.34 3.13
N THR A 746 0.68 30.82 4.27
CA THR A 746 1.97 30.40 4.87
C THR A 746 1.87 29.05 5.58
N LEU A 747 0.67 28.64 6.00
CA LEU A 747 0.39 27.31 6.55
C LEU A 747 0.03 26.29 5.47
N GLY A 748 -0.23 26.75 4.24
CA GLY A 748 -0.54 25.88 3.11
C GLY A 748 -2.00 25.93 2.66
N ASP A 749 -2.79 26.88 3.17
CA ASP A 749 -4.18 27.07 2.73
C ASP A 749 -4.25 27.41 1.26
N ARG A 750 -5.20 26.80 0.56
CA ARG A 750 -5.44 27.02 -0.86
C ARG A 750 -6.92 27.10 -1.17
N ILE A 751 -7.25 27.94 -2.14
CA ILE A 751 -8.53 27.92 -2.83
C ILE A 751 -8.39 26.94 -3.98
N GLN A 752 -9.20 25.89 -3.98
CA GLN A 752 -9.18 24.89 -5.02
C GLN A 752 -10.36 25.11 -5.95
N LEU A 753 -10.05 25.32 -7.23
CA LEU A 753 -11.06 25.39 -8.28
C LEU A 753 -11.16 24.01 -8.94
N ASP A 754 -12.38 23.60 -9.27
CA ASP A 754 -12.64 22.37 -9.98
C ASP A 754 -13.75 22.59 -11.01
N TYR A 755 -13.43 22.38 -12.28
CA TYR A 755 -14.33 22.62 -13.40
C TYR A 755 -14.80 21.33 -14.09
N ASN A 756 -14.39 20.17 -13.59
CA ASN A 756 -14.69 18.88 -14.19
C ASN A 756 -15.24 17.86 -13.16
N ASN A 757 -15.53 18.32 -11.94
CA ASN A 757 -16.09 17.56 -10.83
C ASN A 757 -15.14 16.43 -10.40
N ASN A 758 -13.85 16.74 -10.34
CA ASN A 758 -12.74 15.87 -9.93
C ASN A 758 -11.58 16.69 -9.30
N LEU A 759 -11.51 16.69 -7.96
CA LEU A 759 -10.49 17.39 -7.17
C LEU A 759 -9.09 16.80 -7.30
N LEU A 760 -8.92 15.73 -8.10
CA LEU A 760 -7.60 15.18 -8.43
C LEU A 760 -6.94 15.91 -9.61
N THR A 761 -7.69 16.79 -10.28
CA THR A 761 -7.15 17.67 -11.31
C THR A 761 -6.80 19.04 -10.73
N SER A 762 -5.77 19.68 -11.28
CA SER A 762 -5.38 21.03 -10.88
C SER A 762 -5.94 22.02 -11.90
N GLU A 763 -6.84 22.89 -11.44
CA GLU A 763 -7.41 23.99 -12.20
C GLU A 763 -7.03 25.30 -11.51
N GLN A 764 -6.33 26.18 -12.23
CA GLN A 764 -5.80 27.42 -11.67
C GLN A 764 -6.07 28.60 -12.60
N PRO A 765 -6.22 29.81 -12.04
CA PRO A 765 -6.20 31.01 -12.88
C PRO A 765 -4.83 31.14 -13.55
N SER A 766 -4.82 31.61 -14.79
CA SER A 766 -3.60 31.84 -15.58
C SER A 766 -2.66 32.88 -14.95
N SER A 767 -3.19 33.79 -14.15
CA SER A 767 -2.44 34.78 -13.38
C SER A 767 -3.26 35.27 -12.19
N LEU A 768 -2.56 35.67 -11.12
CA LEU A 768 -3.15 36.25 -9.91
C LEU A 768 -2.52 37.62 -9.64
N PHE A 769 -3.35 38.61 -9.35
CA PHE A 769 -2.91 39.98 -9.09
C PHE A 769 -3.37 40.49 -7.73
N ASN A 770 -2.75 41.56 -7.27
CA ASN A 770 -3.18 42.35 -6.14
C ASN A 770 -3.40 43.79 -6.61
N ALA A 771 -4.66 44.18 -6.64
CA ALA A 771 -5.11 45.48 -7.13
C ALA A 771 -5.05 46.58 -6.05
N GLY A 772 -4.67 46.21 -4.82
CA GLY A 772 -4.61 47.14 -3.70
C GLY A 772 -5.99 47.67 -3.29
N LEU A 773 -6.02 48.87 -2.73
CA LEU A 773 -7.26 49.53 -2.30
C LEU A 773 -8.02 50.09 -3.51
N LYS A 774 -9.28 49.69 -3.69
CA LYS A 774 -10.19 50.21 -4.71
C LYS A 774 -11.30 51.05 -4.10
N THR A 775 -11.62 52.14 -4.79
CA THR A 775 -12.67 53.09 -4.41
C THR A 775 -13.98 52.77 -5.15
N GLY A 776 -15.09 52.89 -4.44
CA GLY A 776 -16.44 52.70 -4.99
C GLY A 776 -17.46 52.86 -3.87
N THR A 777 -18.68 53.31 -4.20
CA THR A 777 -19.78 53.38 -3.21
C THR A 777 -20.44 52.02 -2.98
N THR A 778 -20.20 51.06 -3.88
CA THR A 778 -20.62 49.66 -3.75
C THR A 778 -19.46 48.70 -3.98
N LEU A 779 -19.60 47.47 -3.48
CA LEU A 779 -18.63 46.39 -3.75
C LEU A 779 -18.53 46.08 -5.26
N GLU A 780 -19.65 46.13 -5.99
CA GLU A 780 -19.67 45.96 -7.45
C GLU A 780 -18.77 46.99 -8.16
N GLN A 781 -18.85 48.26 -7.76
CA GLN A 781 -17.97 49.30 -8.31
C GLN A 781 -16.51 49.07 -7.96
N ALA A 782 -16.21 48.63 -6.73
CA ALA A 782 -14.85 48.31 -6.31
C ALA A 782 -14.28 47.09 -7.07
N ALA A 783 -15.08 46.05 -7.28
CA ALA A 783 -14.69 44.87 -8.07
C ALA A 783 -14.46 45.24 -9.54
N LEU A 784 -15.35 46.04 -10.14
CA LEU A 784 -15.16 46.55 -11.51
C LEU A 784 -13.88 47.39 -11.62
N ALA A 785 -13.58 48.24 -10.63
CA ALA A 785 -12.35 49.01 -10.58
C ALA A 785 -11.10 48.10 -10.45
N ALA A 786 -11.19 47.01 -9.68
CA ALA A 786 -10.13 46.00 -9.61
C ALA A 786 -9.93 45.31 -10.97
N TYR A 787 -11.01 45.04 -11.71
CA TYR A 787 -10.91 44.44 -13.04
C TYR A 787 -10.35 45.40 -14.09
N GLN A 788 -10.53 46.71 -13.95
CA GLN A 788 -9.98 47.72 -14.85
C GLN A 788 -8.51 48.05 -14.56
N ASP A 789 -8.08 47.83 -13.32
CA ASP A 789 -6.76 48.18 -12.80
C ASP A 789 -6.29 47.12 -11.79
N LYS A 790 -5.88 45.97 -12.30
CA LYS A 790 -5.65 44.76 -11.50
C LYS A 790 -4.35 44.74 -10.70
N ASN A 791 -3.39 45.61 -10.99
CA ASN A 791 -2.02 45.52 -10.46
C ASN A 791 -1.57 46.82 -9.78
N GLN A 792 -1.51 46.82 -8.45
CA GLN A 792 -1.16 48.02 -7.67
C GLN A 792 0.29 48.51 -7.86
N ALA A 793 1.18 47.68 -8.38
CA ALA A 793 2.59 48.02 -8.58
C ALA A 793 2.89 48.60 -9.97
N SER A 794 1.91 48.59 -10.87
CA SER A 794 2.05 49.04 -12.26
C SER A 794 1.22 50.30 -12.50
N SER A 795 1.78 51.28 -13.21
CA SER A 795 1.06 52.50 -13.58
C SER A 795 0.14 52.28 -14.80
N GLY A 796 -1.02 52.94 -14.83
CA GLY A 796 -2.00 52.88 -15.94
C GLY A 796 -3.12 51.87 -15.67
N ALA A 797 -4.15 51.83 -16.52
CA ALA A 797 -5.22 50.83 -16.38
C ALA A 797 -4.76 49.48 -16.97
N GLN A 798 -4.77 48.41 -16.17
CA GLN A 798 -4.51 47.05 -16.65
C GLN A 798 -5.75 46.18 -16.48
N VAL A 799 -6.48 46.00 -17.57
CA VAL A 799 -7.72 45.22 -17.59
C VAL A 799 -7.42 43.73 -17.37
N MET A 800 -8.27 43.05 -16.59
CA MET A 800 -8.27 41.60 -16.44
C MET A 800 -8.46 40.90 -17.79
N ALA A 801 -7.63 39.92 -18.09
CA ALA A 801 -7.80 38.99 -19.20
C ALA A 801 -8.61 37.76 -18.76
N ALA A 802 -9.07 36.95 -19.70
CA ALA A 802 -9.80 35.71 -19.40
C ALA A 802 -8.97 34.73 -18.56
N ASN A 803 -9.63 34.03 -17.64
CA ASN A 803 -9.06 33.11 -16.65
C ASN A 803 -7.97 33.75 -15.77
N GLU A 804 -8.22 34.95 -15.26
CA GLU A 804 -7.35 35.62 -14.28
C GLU A 804 -8.09 35.79 -12.95
N ALA A 805 -7.33 35.97 -11.87
CA ALA A 805 -7.84 36.25 -10.54
C ALA A 805 -7.17 37.50 -9.94
N VAL A 806 -7.86 38.16 -9.02
CA VAL A 806 -7.42 39.40 -8.40
C VAL A 806 -7.85 39.51 -6.94
N PHE A 807 -6.90 39.81 -6.06
CA PHE A 807 -7.19 40.32 -4.73
C PHE A 807 -7.34 41.84 -4.76
N PHE A 808 -8.30 42.36 -4.02
CA PHE A 808 -8.46 43.80 -3.83
C PHE A 808 -9.02 44.12 -2.45
N ARG A 809 -8.80 45.35 -1.99
CA ARG A 809 -9.35 45.87 -0.74
C ARG A 809 -10.46 46.86 -1.04
N TRP A 810 -11.55 46.78 -0.30
CA TRP A 810 -12.60 47.78 -0.27
C TRP A 810 -12.89 48.16 1.19
N GLY A 811 -12.52 49.38 1.56
CA GLY A 811 -12.44 49.78 2.96
C GLY A 811 -11.39 48.97 3.71
N THR A 812 -11.80 48.32 4.81
CA THR A 812 -10.93 47.49 5.65
C THR A 812 -10.95 46.00 5.28
N ARG A 813 -11.79 45.60 4.32
CA ARG A 813 -12.02 44.20 3.94
C ARG A 813 -11.21 43.85 2.69
N THR A 814 -10.80 42.60 2.59
CA THR A 814 -10.09 42.03 1.44
C THR A 814 -11.01 41.06 0.73
N PHE A 815 -10.99 41.11 -0.60
CA PHE A 815 -11.80 40.28 -1.47
C PHE A 815 -10.92 39.60 -2.50
N LEU A 816 -11.30 38.39 -2.87
CA LEU A 816 -10.81 37.69 -4.04
C LEU A 816 -11.91 37.70 -5.10
N SER A 817 -11.51 37.90 -6.35
CA SER A 817 -12.38 37.61 -7.48
C SER A 817 -11.63 36.87 -8.58
N ALA A 818 -12.29 35.90 -9.20
CA ALA A 818 -11.76 35.13 -10.33
C ALA A 818 -12.79 35.10 -11.46
N ASN A 819 -12.36 35.37 -12.69
CA ASN A 819 -13.29 35.47 -13.79
C ASN A 819 -13.61 34.13 -14.44
N ASN A 820 -14.77 34.05 -15.06
CA ASN A 820 -15.31 32.84 -15.68
C ASN A 820 -14.82 32.57 -17.11
N GLY A 821 -13.62 33.04 -17.46
CA GLY A 821 -13.10 32.99 -18.82
C GLY A 821 -13.62 34.11 -19.73
N THR A 822 -14.47 35.01 -19.24
CA THR A 822 -14.80 36.28 -19.90
C THR A 822 -14.05 37.42 -19.21
N ALA A 823 -13.41 38.30 -19.99
CA ALA A 823 -12.56 39.36 -19.44
C ALA A 823 -13.34 40.44 -18.65
N ALA A 824 -14.60 40.69 -19.00
CA ALA A 824 -15.43 41.67 -18.32
C ALA A 824 -15.98 41.12 -17.01
N PHE A 825 -15.98 41.93 -15.95
CA PHE A 825 -16.55 41.55 -14.67
C PHE A 825 -18.04 41.22 -14.80
N SER A 826 -18.44 40.08 -14.27
CA SER A 826 -19.83 39.66 -14.15
C SER A 826 -20.17 39.34 -12.70
N LYS A 827 -21.05 40.15 -12.11
CA LYS A 827 -21.49 39.99 -10.72
C LYS A 827 -22.23 38.66 -10.44
N ASP A 828 -22.74 38.02 -11.49
CA ASP A 828 -23.60 36.84 -11.40
C ASP A 828 -22.85 35.53 -11.71
N THR A 829 -21.65 35.61 -12.27
CA THR A 829 -20.93 34.42 -12.77
C THR A 829 -19.44 34.41 -12.49
N ASP A 830 -18.85 35.55 -12.12
CA ASP A 830 -17.49 35.57 -11.60
C ASP A 830 -17.50 35.26 -10.11
N LEU A 831 -16.48 34.56 -9.66
CA LEU A 831 -16.28 34.30 -8.24
C LEU A 831 -16.01 35.63 -7.55
N VAL A 832 -16.70 35.90 -6.45
CA VAL A 832 -16.35 36.97 -5.49
C VAL A 832 -16.47 36.41 -4.09
N ALA A 833 -15.38 36.40 -3.33
CA ALA A 833 -15.35 35.95 -1.94
C ALA A 833 -14.66 37.00 -1.05
N GLU A 834 -15.17 37.21 0.15
CA GLU A 834 -14.45 37.97 1.17
C GLU A 834 -13.42 37.06 1.83
N VAL A 835 -12.17 37.53 1.92
CA VAL A 835 -11.10 36.79 2.60
C VAL A 835 -10.66 37.58 3.84
N THR A 836 -11.31 37.28 4.97
CA THR A 836 -11.08 37.97 6.25
C THR A 836 -9.80 37.50 6.90
N GLY A 837 -8.91 38.43 7.25
CA GLY A 837 -7.69 38.13 8.02
C GLY A 837 -6.62 37.37 7.22
N ILE A 838 -6.65 37.49 5.89
CA ILE A 838 -5.68 36.82 5.01
C ILE A 838 -4.24 37.11 5.44
N LYS A 839 -3.45 36.05 5.59
CA LYS A 839 -2.00 36.12 5.70
C LYS A 839 -1.40 35.72 4.35
N MET A 840 -0.94 36.74 3.64
CA MET A 840 -0.28 36.61 2.34
C MET A 840 1.11 35.99 2.51
N ALA A 841 1.60 35.29 1.49
CA ALA A 841 2.95 34.74 1.49
C ALA A 841 4.02 35.85 1.33
N GLY A 842 4.94 36.00 2.30
CA GLY A 842 6.09 36.90 2.17
C GLY A 842 5.75 38.35 1.77
N SER A 843 6.39 38.87 0.71
CA SER A 843 6.21 40.25 0.21
C SER A 843 4.94 40.50 -0.62
N ASP A 844 4.05 39.51 -0.73
CA ASP A 844 2.86 39.54 -1.60
C ASP A 844 1.86 40.66 -1.24
N ALA A 845 1.88 41.14 0.02
CA ALA A 845 1.01 42.23 0.46
C ALA A 845 1.20 43.52 -0.36
N THR A 846 2.42 43.78 -0.83
CA THR A 846 2.77 44.96 -1.65
C THR A 846 3.09 44.63 -3.10
N ALA A 847 3.13 43.34 -3.46
CA ALA A 847 3.35 42.92 -4.83
C ALA A 847 2.13 43.26 -5.70
N GLY A 848 2.34 43.50 -6.99
CA GLY A 848 1.25 43.70 -7.95
C GLY A 848 0.80 42.40 -8.63
N THR A 849 1.73 41.50 -8.87
CA THR A 849 1.51 40.14 -9.38
C THR A 849 1.86 39.16 -8.28
N LEU A 850 1.01 38.15 -8.05
CA LEU A 850 1.19 37.14 -7.02
C LEU A 850 1.47 35.77 -7.66
N THR A 851 2.16 34.91 -6.91
CA THR A 851 2.37 33.52 -7.32
C THR A 851 1.08 32.73 -7.13
N VAL A 852 0.47 32.24 -8.22
CA VAL A 852 -0.82 31.53 -8.20
C VAL A 852 -0.81 30.35 -7.23
N THR A 853 0.23 29.52 -7.26
CA THR A 853 0.36 28.30 -6.44
C THR A 853 0.54 28.55 -4.94
N ASN A 854 0.71 29.81 -4.51
CA ASN A 854 0.67 30.17 -3.09
C ASN A 854 -0.77 30.28 -2.55
N TYR A 855 -1.76 30.50 -3.43
CA TYR A 855 -3.15 30.75 -3.05
C TYR A 855 -4.13 29.77 -3.68
N PHE A 856 -3.77 29.15 -4.80
CA PHE A 856 -4.58 28.15 -5.50
C PHE A 856 -3.90 26.78 -5.53
N ALA A 857 -4.70 25.72 -5.44
CA ALA A 857 -4.25 24.32 -5.46
C ALA A 857 -4.13 23.75 -6.87
#